data_AF-A0A3C1T244-F1
#
_entry.id   AF-A0A3C1T244-F1
#
_cell.length_a   1.000
_cell.length_b   1.000
_cell.length_c   1.000
_cell.angle_alpha   90.00
_cell.angle_beta   90.00
_cell.angle_gamma   90.00
#
_symmetry.space_group_name_H-M   'P 1'
#
loop_
_entity.id
_entity.type
_entity.pdbx_description
1 polymer ?
#
loop_
_entity_poly.entity_id
_entity_poly.type
_entity_poly.pdbx_seq_one_letter_code
_entity_poly.pdbx_strand_id
1 'polypeptide(L)'
;MVTGTGAEEIMQWNKKISSFCAAMLVAATGLFAQKQITVAPDGSGNFKSIQEAVNSLPGDAKEQRIIFIKNGTYSEKIFIDKDFITLKGENPEKTVVKIAQAREEWRCDNKDDYGTATLNLRGSDITLENISFINSYGKDNTKEKTIACASDSGKSKTIRPYSHQMALRSFATTRLIVKNCIFRAYGGDTVSPWNTDNGMFYFKDCIMEGGVDFYCPRGWALADNCTFICHDKNAAIWHDGSKYEKSKTVLINCKFTGDDDFKLGRYHRDAQFYLINCSFARNMADADIYLVPTNNTLLWGRRIYYYNCKKDGGDYAWHKNNLPAEFGINDYNVPWVYDYQWNPVGAELKAADKTADQAAASRNIQDTVAENMLLYQRSNGGWPKHFKGQNVNYKKQLTDDELGELKKGFAEGIDATIDNSATTKEIRYLAKAYKSTGDKRFLEAAQRGIDYLLKAQYANGGWPQFYPDFSSYRSQITYNDNAMINVLNVLFDVVYKYGDMDVIGASYADKCVDAVVRGVQCILKTQLKQNGQLTAWCAQYNAKTLAPEMARKFELASLSGMESVGIVRFLMRIEKPSPDIVASIKAAEAWFEKVKITGYKYVDIPAPNEPSGRDRVIQPEEGSVLWARFYDINTNEPFFAGRDSQPKKTVAEIENERRVGYAWYGRWAEKLLAEEYPAWKKKLNKN
;
A
#
# COMPACT_ATOMS: atom_id res chain seq x y z
N MET A 1 63.42 12.13 60.41
CA MET A 1 62.67 13.26 59.82
C MET A 1 62.45 12.97 58.36
N VAL A 2 61.21 13.17 57.93
CA VAL A 2 60.60 12.73 56.66
C VAL A 2 60.90 13.71 55.52
N THR A 3 60.66 13.24 54.29
CA THR A 3 60.50 13.91 52.97
C THR A 3 61.73 13.77 52.07
N GLY A 4 61.65 13.26 50.84
CA GLY A 4 60.53 12.71 50.08
C GLY A 4 60.97 12.59 48.62
N THR A 5 61.02 11.37 48.07
CA THR A 5 61.12 11.12 46.62
C THR A 5 60.42 9.80 46.24
N GLY A 6 59.27 9.51 46.87
CA GLY A 6 58.37 8.44 46.42
C GLY A 6 57.48 8.82 45.23
N ALA A 7 57.62 10.04 44.70
CA ALA A 7 56.75 10.58 43.66
C ALA A 7 57.24 10.30 42.22
N GLU A 8 58.53 10.03 42.00
CA GLU A 8 59.07 9.85 40.64
C GLU A 8 59.07 8.39 40.17
N GLU A 9 59.25 7.41 41.07
CA GLU A 9 59.19 5.98 40.71
C GLU A 9 57.75 5.47 40.48
N ILE A 10 56.75 6.04 41.18
CA ILE A 10 55.33 5.73 40.95
C ILE A 10 54.84 6.29 39.59
N MET A 11 55.49 7.34 39.08
CA MET A 11 55.10 7.99 37.82
C MET A 11 55.58 7.25 36.56
N GLN A 12 56.66 6.45 36.65
CA GLN A 12 57.12 5.59 35.54
C GLN A 12 56.38 4.25 35.46
N TRP A 13 55.94 3.69 36.60
CA TRP A 13 55.10 2.49 36.62
C TRP A 13 53.68 2.75 36.07
N ASN A 14 53.11 3.92 36.36
CA ASN A 14 51.78 4.31 35.86
C ASN A 14 51.74 4.65 34.35
N LYS A 15 52.87 5.02 33.72
CA LYS A 15 52.94 5.27 32.26
C LYS A 15 53.01 3.98 31.43
N LYS A 16 53.59 2.89 31.97
CA LYS A 16 53.60 1.58 31.29
C LYS A 16 52.28 0.82 31.45
N ILE A 17 51.59 0.93 32.58
CA ILE A 17 50.24 0.34 32.75
C ILE A 17 49.19 1.13 31.96
N SER A 18 49.30 2.46 31.87
CA SER A 18 48.37 3.26 31.06
C SER A 18 48.55 3.04 29.55
N SER A 19 49.76 2.72 29.07
CA SER A 19 50.00 2.43 27.65
C SER A 19 49.64 0.99 27.26
N PHE A 20 49.67 0.03 28.20
CA PHE A 20 49.24 -1.35 27.95
C PHE A 20 47.72 -1.51 28.10
N CYS A 21 47.08 -0.77 29.00
CA CYS A 21 45.62 -0.70 29.10
C CYS A 21 45.00 0.16 27.99
N ALA A 22 45.66 1.20 27.48
CA ALA A 22 45.17 1.94 26.31
C ALA A 22 45.26 1.10 25.01
N ALA A 23 46.24 0.21 24.87
CA ALA A 23 46.32 -0.72 23.74
C ALA A 23 45.29 -1.86 23.81
N MET A 24 44.81 -2.24 25.00
CA MET A 24 43.73 -3.22 25.17
C MET A 24 42.32 -2.61 25.32
N LEU A 25 42.17 -1.33 25.70
CA LEU A 25 40.86 -0.64 25.71
C LEU A 25 40.53 0.08 24.41
N VAL A 26 41.51 0.40 23.56
CA VAL A 26 41.21 0.86 22.17
C VAL A 26 40.76 -0.31 21.28
N ALA A 27 40.88 -1.56 21.76
CA ALA A 27 40.27 -2.75 21.16
C ALA A 27 38.88 -3.10 21.72
N ALA A 28 38.37 -2.37 22.71
CA ALA A 28 37.09 -2.68 23.36
C ALA A 28 36.38 -1.41 23.85
N THR A 29 35.88 -0.63 22.90
CA THR A 29 34.68 0.25 22.96
C THR A 29 34.64 1.17 21.73
N GLY A 30 34.97 0.62 20.56
CA GLY A 30 34.28 1.08 19.35
C GLY A 30 32.84 0.63 19.50
N LEU A 31 31.94 1.56 19.83
CA LEU A 31 30.50 1.37 19.65
C LEU A 31 30.30 0.78 18.24
N PHE A 32 29.99 -0.51 18.20
CA PHE A 32 29.78 -1.28 16.98
C PHE A 32 28.51 -0.74 16.30
N ALA A 33 28.63 0.36 15.56
CA ALA A 33 27.83 0.55 14.37
C ALA A 33 28.16 -0.65 13.49
N GLN A 34 27.24 -1.61 13.36
CA GLN A 34 27.48 -2.79 12.54
C GLN A 34 27.68 -2.32 11.09
N LYS A 35 28.95 -2.16 10.74
CA LYS A 35 29.41 -1.81 9.40
C LYS A 35 28.87 -2.90 8.48
N GLN A 36 28.02 -2.50 7.55
CA GLN A 36 27.58 -3.35 6.44
C GLN A 36 28.76 -4.15 5.87
N ILE A 37 28.65 -5.47 5.80
CA ILE A 37 29.66 -6.33 5.19
C ILE A 37 29.49 -6.24 3.68
N THR A 38 30.55 -5.94 2.94
CA THR A 38 30.52 -5.88 1.48
C THR A 38 31.18 -7.12 0.88
N VAL A 39 30.51 -7.77 -0.06
CA VAL A 39 31.03 -8.89 -0.85
C VAL A 39 31.23 -8.42 -2.28
N ALA A 40 32.40 -8.67 -2.85
CA ALA A 40 32.70 -8.34 -4.24
C ALA A 40 33.65 -9.39 -4.83
N PRO A 41 33.32 -10.01 -5.98
CA PRO A 41 34.10 -11.13 -6.50
C PRO A 41 35.46 -10.67 -7.05
N ASP A 42 35.58 -9.39 -7.40
CA ASP A 42 36.83 -8.73 -7.82
C ASP A 42 37.81 -8.46 -6.66
N GLY A 43 37.39 -8.69 -5.40
CA GLY A 43 38.19 -8.43 -4.21
C GLY A 43 38.12 -7.00 -3.67
N SER A 44 37.25 -6.14 -4.23
CA SER A 44 37.04 -4.77 -3.74
C SER A 44 36.14 -4.67 -2.49
N GLY A 45 35.67 -5.81 -1.98
CA GLY A 45 34.85 -5.94 -0.77
C GLY A 45 35.61 -6.55 0.41
N ASN A 46 34.92 -6.75 1.53
CA ASN A 46 35.44 -7.46 2.69
C ASN A 46 35.64 -8.96 2.41
N PHE A 47 34.78 -9.55 1.58
CA PHE A 47 34.85 -10.96 1.16
C PHE A 47 34.68 -11.08 -0.36
N LYS A 48 35.19 -12.17 -0.94
CA LYS A 48 34.94 -12.55 -2.33
C LYS A 48 33.74 -13.51 -2.47
N SER A 49 33.44 -14.27 -1.42
CA SER A 49 32.32 -15.21 -1.32
C SER A 49 31.22 -14.67 -0.41
N ILE A 50 29.95 -14.92 -0.77
CA ILE A 50 28.79 -14.60 0.06
C ILE A 50 28.73 -15.59 1.23
N GLN A 51 29.04 -16.87 1.00
CA GLN A 51 29.07 -17.88 2.07
C GLN A 51 30.11 -17.54 3.15
N GLU A 52 31.31 -17.07 2.76
CA GLU A 52 32.33 -16.63 3.73
C GLU A 52 31.83 -15.46 4.59
N ALA A 53 31.13 -14.50 3.98
CA ALA A 53 30.53 -13.40 4.71
C ALA A 53 29.45 -13.88 5.69
N VAL A 54 28.57 -14.79 5.29
CA VAL A 54 27.57 -15.43 6.17
C VAL A 54 28.23 -16.19 7.32
N ASN A 55 29.34 -16.89 7.05
CA ASN A 55 30.11 -17.63 8.05
C ASN A 55 30.75 -16.70 9.09
N SER A 56 31.17 -15.50 8.69
CA SER A 56 31.80 -14.52 9.58
C SER A 56 30.86 -13.90 10.62
N LEU A 57 29.54 -14.00 10.41
CA LEU A 57 28.55 -13.44 11.33
C LEU A 57 28.42 -14.32 12.59
N PRO A 58 28.25 -13.72 13.80
CA PRO A 58 28.03 -14.48 15.03
C PRO A 58 26.71 -15.26 15.00
N GLY A 59 26.58 -16.36 15.76
CA GLY A 59 25.34 -17.15 15.78
C GLY A 59 24.16 -16.43 16.44
N ASP A 60 24.44 -15.64 17.47
CA ASP A 60 23.48 -14.91 18.29
C ASP A 60 23.28 -13.48 17.79
N ALA A 61 22.18 -13.23 17.08
CA ALA A 61 21.78 -11.88 16.72
C ALA A 61 20.38 -11.56 17.22
N LYS A 62 20.18 -10.28 17.53
CA LYS A 62 18.88 -9.71 17.91
C LYS A 62 18.39 -8.67 16.91
N GLU A 63 19.22 -8.32 15.93
CA GLU A 63 18.99 -7.26 14.94
C GLU A 63 19.53 -7.67 13.58
N GLN A 64 19.02 -7.04 12.51
CA GLN A 64 19.36 -7.33 11.13
C GLN A 64 20.82 -7.01 10.79
N ARG A 65 21.43 -7.90 10.02
CA ARG A 65 22.84 -7.82 9.64
C ARG A 65 22.94 -7.83 8.13
N ILE A 66 23.38 -6.71 7.57
CA ILE A 66 23.36 -6.49 6.13
C ILE A 66 24.68 -6.97 5.51
N ILE A 67 24.58 -7.91 4.59
CA ILE A 67 25.61 -8.30 3.63
C ILE A 67 25.23 -7.67 2.29
N PHE A 68 25.94 -6.61 1.91
CA PHE A 68 25.82 -5.97 0.61
C PHE A 68 26.68 -6.69 -0.42
N ILE A 69 26.11 -7.04 -1.57
CA ILE A 69 26.73 -7.93 -2.56
C ILE A 69 26.80 -7.15 -3.87
N LYS A 70 28.02 -6.80 -4.31
CA LYS A 70 28.24 -6.07 -5.55
C LYS A 70 27.82 -6.90 -6.77
N ASN A 71 27.70 -6.23 -7.91
CA ASN A 71 27.49 -6.89 -9.19
C ASN A 71 28.56 -7.96 -9.45
N GLY A 72 28.14 -9.10 -10.00
CA GLY A 72 28.99 -10.23 -10.32
C GLY A 72 28.24 -11.56 -10.31
N THR A 73 28.87 -12.58 -10.88
CA THR A 73 28.36 -13.96 -10.82
C THR A 73 29.12 -14.76 -9.77
N TYR A 74 28.40 -15.23 -8.77
CA TYR A 74 28.90 -16.01 -7.64
C TYR A 74 28.51 -17.48 -7.84
N SER A 75 29.49 -18.33 -8.13
CA SER A 75 29.27 -19.76 -8.39
C SER A 75 29.41 -20.57 -7.10
N GLU A 76 28.43 -20.44 -6.21
CA GLU A 76 28.44 -21.06 -4.88
C GLU A 76 27.03 -21.40 -4.40
N LYS A 77 26.96 -22.28 -3.39
CA LYS A 77 25.74 -22.54 -2.62
C LYS A 77 25.76 -21.73 -1.33
N ILE A 78 24.61 -21.16 -0.99
CA ILE A 78 24.44 -20.38 0.23
C ILE A 78 23.65 -21.18 1.24
N PHE A 79 24.17 -21.24 2.46
CA PHE A 79 23.60 -21.89 3.63
C PHE A 79 23.45 -20.83 4.73
N ILE A 80 22.22 -20.57 5.15
CA ILE A 80 21.91 -19.65 6.25
C ILE A 80 21.16 -20.40 7.34
N ASP A 81 21.88 -20.73 8.41
CA ASP A 81 21.36 -21.30 9.66
C ASP A 81 21.16 -20.25 10.77
N LYS A 82 21.63 -19.01 10.55
CA LYS A 82 21.56 -17.90 11.50
C LYS A 82 20.36 -16.99 11.23
N ASP A 83 19.85 -16.39 12.29
CA ASP A 83 18.72 -15.46 12.22
C ASP A 83 19.15 -14.03 11.86
N PHE A 84 18.21 -13.17 11.47
CA PHE A 84 18.44 -11.73 11.27
C PHE A 84 19.56 -11.41 10.27
N ILE A 85 19.46 -11.96 9.06
CA ILE A 85 20.41 -11.71 7.96
C ILE A 85 19.68 -11.07 6.80
N THR A 86 20.26 -10.00 6.26
CA THR A 86 19.84 -9.37 5.01
C THR A 86 20.92 -9.59 3.95
N LEU A 87 20.58 -10.29 2.87
CA LEU A 87 21.40 -10.33 1.66
C LEU A 87 20.87 -9.29 0.68
N LYS A 88 21.67 -8.25 0.41
CA LYS A 88 21.28 -7.12 -0.44
C LYS A 88 22.21 -7.01 -1.64
N GLY A 89 21.74 -7.39 -2.81
CA GLY A 89 22.46 -7.19 -4.06
C GLY A 89 22.45 -5.72 -4.51
N GLU A 90 23.40 -5.38 -5.36
CA GLU A 90 23.49 -4.08 -6.01
C GLU A 90 22.44 -3.94 -7.13
N ASN A 91 22.18 -5.02 -7.87
CA ASN A 91 21.19 -5.07 -8.93
C ASN A 91 20.77 -6.53 -9.19
N PRO A 92 19.46 -6.86 -9.26
CA PRO A 92 19.04 -8.25 -9.41
C PRO A 92 19.52 -8.90 -10.71
N GLU A 93 19.61 -8.17 -11.81
CA GLU A 93 20.05 -8.73 -13.11
C GLU A 93 21.57 -8.96 -13.18
N LYS A 94 22.34 -8.34 -12.28
CA LYS A 94 23.82 -8.35 -12.32
C LYS A 94 24.47 -8.97 -11.10
N THR A 95 23.81 -9.02 -9.96
CA THR A 95 24.22 -9.75 -8.76
C THR A 95 23.56 -11.13 -8.80
N VAL A 96 24.29 -12.12 -9.29
CA VAL A 96 23.77 -13.45 -9.61
C VAL A 96 24.49 -14.52 -8.81
N VAL A 97 23.77 -15.30 -8.01
CA VAL A 97 24.27 -16.54 -7.39
C VAL A 97 23.79 -17.71 -8.23
N LYS A 98 24.71 -18.60 -8.63
CA LYS A 98 24.41 -19.64 -9.61
C LYS A 98 25.02 -20.99 -9.26
N ILE A 99 24.22 -22.05 -9.40
CA ILE A 99 24.69 -23.44 -9.44
C ILE A 99 24.03 -24.18 -10.62
N ALA A 100 24.44 -25.43 -10.85
CA ALA A 100 23.75 -26.37 -11.74
C ALA A 100 23.70 -27.75 -11.06
N GLN A 101 22.60 -28.04 -10.36
CA GLN A 101 22.44 -29.31 -9.65
C GLN A 101 20.96 -29.76 -9.57
N ALA A 102 20.69 -31.02 -9.89
CA ALA A 102 19.41 -31.67 -9.58
C ALA A 102 19.36 -32.17 -8.13
N ARG A 103 18.18 -32.18 -7.52
CA ARG A 103 17.95 -32.64 -6.13
C ARG A 103 18.64 -33.97 -5.81
N GLU A 104 18.50 -34.96 -6.68
CA GLU A 104 19.03 -36.30 -6.42
C GLU A 104 20.56 -36.33 -6.40
N GLU A 105 21.25 -35.43 -7.12
CA GLU A 105 22.71 -35.31 -7.05
C GLU A 105 23.17 -34.89 -5.65
N TRP A 106 22.36 -34.16 -4.88
CA TRP A 106 22.64 -33.89 -3.46
C TRP A 106 22.25 -35.07 -2.57
N ARG A 107 21.05 -35.63 -2.79
CA ARG A 107 20.43 -36.65 -1.94
C ARG A 107 21.10 -38.02 -1.98
N CYS A 108 21.84 -38.33 -3.04
CA CYS A 108 22.60 -39.55 -3.12
C CYS A 108 23.80 -39.56 -2.14
N ASP A 109 24.33 -38.37 -1.83
CA ASP A 109 25.47 -38.20 -0.92
C ASP A 109 25.06 -37.66 0.45
N ASN A 110 23.83 -37.16 0.60
CA ASN A 110 23.35 -36.49 1.81
C ASN A 110 22.00 -37.00 2.31
N LYS A 111 21.84 -37.03 3.64
CA LYS A 111 20.66 -37.59 4.32
C LYS A 111 19.43 -36.67 4.32
N ASP A 112 19.58 -35.37 4.05
CA ASP A 112 18.50 -34.37 4.02
C ASP A 112 18.53 -33.54 2.73
N ASP A 113 17.56 -32.64 2.54
CA ASP A 113 17.47 -31.75 1.37
C ASP A 113 18.23 -30.41 1.56
N TYR A 114 18.92 -30.20 2.70
CA TYR A 114 19.59 -28.93 3.02
C TYR A 114 20.91 -28.81 2.28
N GLY A 115 20.84 -28.27 1.06
CA GLY A 115 21.93 -28.18 0.10
C GLY A 115 21.51 -28.52 -1.33
N THR A 116 20.24 -28.87 -1.54
CA THR A 116 19.65 -29.11 -2.88
C THR A 116 19.42 -27.83 -3.68
N ALA A 117 19.45 -26.65 -3.03
CA ALA A 117 19.16 -25.37 -3.66
C ALA A 117 20.41 -24.49 -3.85
N THR A 118 20.27 -23.43 -4.66
CA THR A 118 21.25 -22.32 -4.68
C THR A 118 21.31 -21.62 -3.33
N LEU A 119 20.14 -21.35 -2.74
CA LEU A 119 19.97 -20.77 -1.41
C LEU A 119 19.21 -21.72 -0.48
N ASN A 120 19.83 -22.10 0.63
CA ASN A 120 19.34 -23.07 1.61
C ASN A 120 19.18 -22.40 2.97
N LEU A 121 17.96 -22.36 3.50
CA LEU A 121 17.62 -21.60 4.71
C LEU A 121 17.14 -22.49 5.87
N ARG A 122 17.70 -22.28 7.06
CA ARG A 122 17.23 -22.80 8.35
C ARG A 122 17.00 -21.69 9.37
N GLY A 123 17.70 -20.56 9.26
CA GLY A 123 17.46 -19.37 10.09
C GLY A 123 16.13 -18.68 9.77
N SER A 124 15.76 -17.72 10.61
CA SER A 124 14.55 -16.90 10.55
C SER A 124 14.87 -15.40 10.51
N ASP A 125 13.88 -14.57 10.18
CA ASP A 125 14.06 -13.14 9.96
C ASP A 125 15.10 -12.84 8.87
N ILE A 126 15.00 -13.57 7.77
CA ILE A 126 15.90 -13.43 6.63
C ILE A 126 15.28 -12.48 5.61
N THR A 127 16.07 -11.55 5.08
CA THR A 127 15.66 -10.63 4.03
C THR A 127 16.56 -10.79 2.80
N LEU A 128 15.97 -10.91 1.62
CA LEU A 128 16.66 -10.96 0.34
C LEU A 128 16.22 -9.76 -0.51
N GLU A 129 17.15 -8.96 -1.00
CA GLU A 129 16.83 -7.79 -1.82
C GLU A 129 17.76 -7.67 -3.03
N ASN A 130 17.23 -7.35 -4.21
CA ASN A 130 18.00 -6.97 -5.41
C ASN A 130 19.07 -8.00 -5.85
N ILE A 131 18.79 -9.29 -5.71
CA ILE A 131 19.72 -10.38 -6.03
C ILE A 131 19.02 -11.54 -6.74
N SER A 132 19.74 -12.20 -7.66
CA SER A 132 19.27 -13.39 -8.37
C SER A 132 19.83 -14.69 -7.78
N PHE A 133 19.00 -15.72 -7.68
CA PHE A 133 19.39 -17.10 -7.37
C PHE A 133 19.00 -18.02 -8.53
N ILE A 134 19.97 -18.67 -9.15
CA ILE A 134 19.79 -19.45 -10.37
C ILE A 134 20.30 -20.88 -10.17
N ASN A 135 19.44 -21.86 -10.40
CA ASN A 135 19.85 -23.24 -10.62
C ASN A 135 19.67 -23.59 -12.11
N SER A 136 20.76 -23.64 -12.87
CA SER A 136 20.72 -23.83 -14.32
C SER A 136 20.73 -25.29 -14.76
N TYR A 137 20.56 -26.26 -13.85
CA TYR A 137 20.70 -27.69 -14.17
C TYR A 137 19.95 -28.10 -15.45
N GLY A 138 18.66 -27.79 -15.56
CA GLY A 138 17.82 -28.19 -16.69
C GLY A 138 18.11 -27.46 -18.01
N LYS A 139 18.78 -26.31 -17.94
CA LYS A 139 19.31 -25.59 -19.10
C LYS A 139 20.64 -26.16 -19.55
N ASP A 140 21.51 -26.49 -18.60
CA ASP A 140 22.87 -26.95 -18.87
C ASP A 140 22.92 -28.45 -19.20
N ASN A 141 21.93 -29.23 -18.76
CA ASN A 141 21.81 -30.66 -18.98
C ASN A 141 20.50 -30.97 -19.72
N THR A 142 20.57 -31.20 -21.02
CA THR A 142 19.39 -31.41 -21.90
C THR A 142 19.02 -32.87 -22.14
N LYS A 143 19.76 -33.82 -21.56
CA LYS A 143 19.52 -35.27 -21.68
C LYS A 143 19.38 -35.90 -20.31
N GLU A 144 18.65 -37.02 -20.26
CA GLU A 144 18.63 -37.87 -19.08
C GLU A 144 20.01 -38.50 -18.82
N LYS A 145 20.35 -38.67 -17.54
CA LYS A 145 21.56 -39.37 -17.11
C LYS A 145 21.29 -40.19 -15.85
N THR A 146 22.02 -41.28 -15.68
CA THR A 146 21.98 -42.12 -14.48
C THR A 146 23.16 -41.78 -13.57
N ILE A 147 22.90 -41.57 -12.29
CA ILE A 147 23.89 -41.30 -11.25
C ILE A 147 23.94 -42.46 -10.24
N ALA A 148 25.11 -42.69 -9.65
CA ALA A 148 25.24 -43.61 -8.54
C ALA A 148 24.52 -43.05 -7.29
N CYS A 149 23.83 -43.91 -6.55
CA CYS A 149 23.04 -43.51 -5.40
C CYS A 149 23.00 -44.64 -4.37
N ALA A 150 24.00 -44.72 -3.50
CA ALA A 150 24.14 -45.84 -2.56
C ALA A 150 22.96 -45.99 -1.59
N SER A 151 22.30 -44.86 -1.27
CA SER A 151 21.10 -44.79 -0.42
C SER A 151 19.84 -45.28 -1.12
N ASP A 152 19.84 -45.41 -2.45
CA ASP A 152 18.73 -45.97 -3.20
C ASP A 152 18.76 -47.50 -3.23
N SER A 153 17.58 -48.12 -3.25
CA SER A 153 17.43 -49.58 -3.36
C SER A 153 18.11 -50.16 -4.60
N GLY A 154 18.03 -49.48 -5.75
CA GLY A 154 18.66 -49.86 -7.01
C GLY A 154 20.09 -49.35 -7.17
N LYS A 155 20.68 -48.79 -6.10
CA LYS A 155 22.04 -48.22 -6.06
C LYS A 155 22.32 -47.11 -7.09
N SER A 156 21.30 -46.63 -7.77
CA SER A 156 21.38 -45.61 -8.82
C SER A 156 20.06 -44.85 -8.95
N LYS A 157 20.12 -43.64 -9.53
CA LYS A 157 18.97 -42.80 -9.85
C LYS A 157 19.08 -42.25 -11.25
N THR A 158 17.96 -42.15 -11.96
CA THR A 158 17.89 -41.44 -13.23
C THR A 158 17.42 -40.02 -13.00
N ILE A 159 18.20 -39.04 -13.45
CA ILE A 159 17.88 -37.62 -13.40
C ILE A 159 17.71 -37.05 -14.81
N ARG A 160 16.85 -36.04 -14.90
CA ARG A 160 16.30 -35.51 -16.15
C ARG A 160 16.41 -33.99 -16.17
N PRO A 161 16.38 -33.33 -17.34
CA PRO A 161 16.42 -31.87 -17.43
C PRO A 161 15.36 -31.18 -16.56
N TYR A 162 14.19 -31.81 -16.42
CA TYR A 162 13.05 -31.33 -15.64
C TYR A 162 12.98 -31.91 -14.21
N SER A 163 13.98 -32.68 -13.76
CA SER A 163 14.06 -33.12 -12.36
C SER A 163 14.06 -31.91 -11.40
N HIS A 164 13.63 -32.13 -10.15
CA HIS A 164 13.61 -31.11 -9.11
C HIS A 164 14.97 -30.41 -9.00
N GLN A 165 14.96 -29.08 -9.04
CA GLN A 165 16.14 -28.23 -9.05
C GLN A 165 15.76 -26.85 -8.49
N MET A 166 16.22 -26.57 -7.27
CA MET A 166 15.71 -25.44 -6.51
C MET A 166 16.68 -24.26 -6.61
N ALA A 167 16.14 -23.05 -6.77
CA ALA A 167 16.87 -21.82 -6.53
C ALA A 167 16.82 -21.46 -5.03
N LEU A 168 15.64 -21.58 -4.41
CA LEU A 168 15.41 -21.35 -2.99
C LEU A 168 14.79 -22.59 -2.34
N ARG A 169 15.36 -23.01 -1.21
CA ARG A 169 14.71 -23.97 -0.31
C ARG A 169 14.93 -23.58 1.15
N SER A 170 13.85 -23.54 1.93
CA SER A 170 13.93 -23.33 3.39
C SER A 170 13.51 -24.58 4.16
N PHE A 171 13.67 -24.58 5.49
CA PHE A 171 13.29 -25.68 6.39
C PHE A 171 12.68 -25.18 7.70
N ALA A 172 13.49 -24.80 8.68
CA ALA A 172 13.02 -24.28 9.96
C ALA A 172 12.73 -22.76 9.91
N THR A 173 12.88 -22.14 8.74
CA THR A 173 12.68 -20.71 8.54
C THR A 173 11.24 -20.32 8.83
N THR A 174 11.06 -19.40 9.78
CA THR A 174 9.74 -18.90 10.17
C THR A 174 9.35 -17.62 9.44
N ARG A 175 10.28 -16.69 9.23
CA ARG A 175 10.02 -15.39 8.57
C ARG A 175 11.04 -15.12 7.47
N LEU A 176 10.56 -15.01 6.23
CA LEU A 176 11.37 -14.68 5.05
C LEU A 176 10.75 -13.53 4.28
N ILE A 177 11.52 -12.47 4.06
CA ILE A 177 11.15 -11.34 3.19
C ILE A 177 12.02 -11.38 1.95
N VAL A 178 11.41 -11.24 0.78
CA VAL A 178 12.09 -11.26 -0.52
C VAL A 178 11.56 -10.13 -1.38
N LYS A 179 12.44 -9.25 -1.86
CA LYS A 179 12.05 -8.07 -2.64
C LYS A 179 12.92 -7.90 -3.87
N ASN A 180 12.30 -7.68 -5.03
CA ASN A 180 13.01 -7.39 -6.27
C ASN A 180 14.13 -8.42 -6.56
N CYS A 181 13.81 -9.70 -6.38
CA CYS A 181 14.72 -10.82 -6.60
C CYS A 181 14.27 -11.65 -7.81
N ILE A 182 15.21 -12.36 -8.42
CA ILE A 182 14.92 -13.30 -9.51
C ILE A 182 15.30 -14.71 -9.05
N PHE A 183 14.36 -15.64 -9.15
CA PHE A 183 14.59 -17.06 -8.93
C PHE A 183 14.35 -17.80 -10.22
N ARG A 184 15.34 -18.60 -10.63
CA ARG A 184 15.25 -19.31 -11.91
C ARG A 184 15.76 -20.74 -11.76
N ALA A 185 14.94 -21.68 -12.20
CA ALA A 185 15.37 -23.01 -12.59
C ALA A 185 14.53 -23.50 -13.78
N TYR A 186 14.82 -24.68 -14.32
CA TYR A 186 14.11 -25.18 -15.52
C TYR A 186 13.34 -26.49 -15.27
N GLY A 187 13.45 -27.03 -14.05
CA GLY A 187 12.70 -28.21 -13.60
C GLY A 187 11.78 -27.85 -12.45
N GLY A 188 11.49 -28.83 -11.59
CA GLY A 188 10.54 -28.62 -10.51
C GLY A 188 11.09 -27.88 -9.27
N ASP A 189 10.18 -27.25 -8.53
CA ASP A 189 10.40 -26.68 -7.17
C ASP A 189 11.38 -25.49 -7.08
N THR A 190 11.45 -24.61 -8.09
CA THR A 190 12.40 -23.47 -8.10
C THR A 190 12.41 -22.65 -6.80
N VAL A 191 11.23 -22.28 -6.29
CA VAL A 191 11.01 -21.48 -5.08
C VAL A 191 10.19 -22.31 -4.11
N SER A 192 10.89 -23.05 -3.24
CA SER A 192 10.31 -24.04 -2.33
C SER A 192 10.56 -23.65 -0.86
N PRO A 193 10.00 -22.55 -0.34
CA PRO A 193 10.08 -22.25 1.07
C PRO A 193 9.20 -23.25 1.84
N TRP A 194 9.83 -23.94 2.79
CA TRP A 194 9.24 -24.99 3.61
C TRP A 194 9.23 -24.52 5.06
N ASN A 195 8.05 -24.52 5.69
CA ASN A 195 7.82 -24.67 7.13
C ASN A 195 6.30 -24.70 7.39
N THR A 196 5.71 -25.89 7.50
CA THR A 196 4.27 -26.05 7.68
C THR A 196 3.76 -25.62 9.06
N ASP A 197 4.64 -25.52 10.06
CA ASP A 197 4.25 -25.24 11.44
C ASP A 197 4.11 -23.74 11.71
N ASN A 198 5.06 -22.94 11.22
CA ASN A 198 5.06 -21.48 11.45
C ASN A 198 5.79 -20.67 10.36
N GLY A 199 5.89 -21.22 9.14
CA GLY A 199 6.48 -20.54 8.00
C GLY A 199 5.61 -19.40 7.48
N MET A 200 6.19 -18.21 7.36
CA MET A 200 5.58 -17.00 6.86
C MET A 200 6.52 -16.34 5.85
N PHE A 201 6.10 -16.31 4.59
CA PHE A 201 6.97 -15.93 3.46
C PHE A 201 6.36 -14.80 2.64
N TYR A 202 7.10 -13.71 2.51
CA TYR A 202 6.68 -12.52 1.76
C TYR A 202 7.58 -12.31 0.54
N PHE A 203 6.98 -12.26 -0.64
CA PHE A 203 7.63 -11.99 -1.91
C PHE A 203 7.01 -10.75 -2.54
N LYS A 204 7.84 -9.77 -2.91
CA LYS A 204 7.40 -8.54 -3.55
C LYS A 204 8.26 -8.22 -4.77
N ASP A 205 7.64 -7.84 -5.88
CA ASP A 205 8.34 -7.40 -7.10
C ASP A 205 9.34 -8.46 -7.63
N CYS A 206 9.08 -9.75 -7.40
CA CYS A 206 10.01 -10.83 -7.78
C CYS A 206 9.68 -11.42 -9.16
N ILE A 207 10.70 -11.96 -9.82
CA ILE A 207 10.55 -12.84 -10.99
C ILE A 207 10.83 -14.28 -10.55
N MET A 208 9.91 -15.19 -10.83
CA MET A 208 10.04 -16.61 -10.53
C MET A 208 9.83 -17.40 -11.81
N GLU A 209 10.82 -18.18 -12.20
CA GLU A 209 10.87 -18.90 -13.47
C GLU A 209 11.19 -20.37 -13.24
N GLY A 210 10.35 -21.26 -13.77
CA GLY A 210 10.47 -22.68 -13.48
C GLY A 210 9.59 -23.60 -14.31
N GLY A 211 9.79 -24.91 -14.11
CA GLY A 211 8.98 -25.97 -14.71
C GLY A 211 7.74 -26.29 -13.85
N VAL A 212 7.71 -27.47 -13.23
CA VAL A 212 6.55 -27.93 -12.45
C VAL A 212 6.60 -27.48 -10.98
N ASP A 213 5.48 -27.04 -10.43
CA ASP A 213 5.33 -26.66 -9.02
C ASP A 213 6.42 -25.67 -8.56
N PHE A 214 6.85 -24.78 -9.45
CA PHE A 214 8.06 -24.00 -9.23
C PHE A 214 7.89 -22.91 -8.17
N TYR A 215 6.66 -22.51 -7.86
CA TYR A 215 6.35 -21.76 -6.64
C TYR A 215 5.55 -22.67 -5.72
N CYS A 216 6.18 -23.16 -4.66
CA CYS A 216 5.60 -24.19 -3.78
C CYS A 216 5.78 -23.92 -2.28
N PRO A 217 5.23 -22.81 -1.75
CA PRO A 217 5.30 -22.49 -0.34
C PRO A 217 4.50 -23.45 0.55
N ARG A 218 5.00 -23.67 1.77
CA ARG A 218 4.35 -24.48 2.81
C ARG A 218 4.23 -23.68 4.10
N GLY A 219 3.00 -23.38 4.55
CA GLY A 219 2.73 -22.40 5.61
C GLY A 219 1.90 -21.22 5.11
N TRP A 220 2.23 -20.00 5.50
CA TRP A 220 1.58 -18.77 5.01
C TRP A 220 2.49 -18.04 4.01
N ALA A 221 1.94 -17.62 2.88
CA ALA A 221 2.73 -16.90 1.88
C ALA A 221 1.95 -15.80 1.17
N LEU A 222 2.63 -14.68 0.90
CA LEU A 222 2.15 -13.60 0.04
C LEU A 222 3.14 -13.36 -1.10
N ALA A 223 2.67 -13.39 -2.34
CA ALA A 223 3.35 -12.82 -3.48
C ALA A 223 2.60 -11.57 -3.95
N ASP A 224 3.26 -10.41 -3.91
CA ASP A 224 2.71 -9.13 -4.36
C ASP A 224 3.51 -8.61 -5.55
N ASN A 225 2.82 -8.28 -6.64
CA ASN A 225 3.40 -7.75 -7.87
C ASN A 225 4.54 -8.62 -8.45
N CYS A 226 4.40 -9.95 -8.38
CA CYS A 226 5.41 -10.90 -8.88
C CYS A 226 5.09 -11.38 -10.31
N THR A 227 6.13 -11.70 -11.08
CA THR A 227 6.01 -12.31 -12.41
C THR A 227 6.42 -13.78 -12.37
N PHE A 228 5.55 -14.65 -12.86
CA PHE A 228 5.71 -16.10 -12.96
C PHE A 228 5.92 -16.48 -14.42
N ILE A 229 7.06 -17.13 -14.72
CA ILE A 229 7.44 -17.58 -16.08
C ILE A 229 7.47 -19.11 -16.08
N CYS A 230 6.55 -19.72 -16.84
CA CYS A 230 6.25 -21.15 -16.78
C CYS A 230 6.84 -21.90 -17.99
N HIS A 231 7.60 -22.97 -17.73
CA HIS A 231 8.26 -23.81 -18.75
C HIS A 231 7.71 -25.24 -18.81
N ASP A 232 6.51 -25.48 -18.29
CA ASP A 232 5.93 -26.81 -18.19
C ASP A 232 4.39 -26.79 -18.33
N LYS A 233 3.84 -27.92 -18.79
CA LYS A 233 2.40 -28.12 -19.04
C LYS A 233 1.64 -28.72 -17.86
N ASN A 234 2.26 -28.92 -16.68
CA ASN A 234 1.58 -29.52 -15.53
C ASN A 234 1.03 -28.50 -14.55
N ALA A 235 1.86 -27.61 -13.99
CA ALA A 235 1.45 -26.60 -13.01
C ALA A 235 2.60 -25.63 -12.69
N ALA A 236 2.31 -24.33 -12.61
CA ALA A 236 3.26 -23.32 -12.14
C ALA A 236 3.31 -23.23 -10.60
N ILE A 237 2.14 -23.17 -9.95
CA ILE A 237 2.02 -22.95 -8.51
C ILE A 237 1.47 -24.16 -7.78
N TRP A 238 1.98 -24.38 -6.57
CA TRP A 238 1.57 -25.43 -5.65
C TRP A 238 1.58 -24.89 -4.22
N HIS A 239 0.83 -25.49 -3.30
CA HIS A 239 0.81 -25.05 -1.90
C HIS A 239 0.51 -26.20 -0.94
N ASP A 240 1.19 -26.21 0.21
CA ASP A 240 0.84 -27.04 1.37
C ASP A 240 0.29 -26.17 2.50
N GLY A 241 -1.01 -26.26 2.72
CA GLY A 241 -1.70 -25.66 3.85
C GLY A 241 -2.13 -26.70 4.90
N SER A 242 -1.77 -27.97 4.75
CA SER A 242 -2.44 -29.09 5.44
C SER A 242 -2.31 -29.14 6.95
N LYS A 243 -1.38 -28.38 7.54
CA LYS A 243 -1.19 -28.35 8.99
C LYS A 243 -2.23 -27.49 9.71
N TYR A 244 -2.60 -26.35 9.13
CA TYR A 244 -3.57 -25.42 9.72
C TYR A 244 -4.55 -24.94 8.67
N GLU A 245 -5.85 -24.96 9.02
CA GLU A 245 -6.90 -24.52 8.09
C GLU A 245 -6.63 -23.10 7.58
N LYS A 246 -6.06 -22.24 8.43
CA LYS A 246 -5.77 -20.85 8.07
C LYS A 246 -4.54 -20.66 7.20
N SER A 247 -3.70 -21.69 6.99
CA SER A 247 -2.53 -21.61 6.12
C SER A 247 -2.99 -21.38 4.68
N LYS A 248 -2.42 -20.34 4.06
CA LYS A 248 -2.84 -19.86 2.74
C LYS A 248 -1.68 -19.28 1.95
N THR A 249 -1.75 -19.40 0.64
CA THR A 249 -0.95 -18.62 -0.30
C THR A 249 -1.82 -17.59 -1.01
N VAL A 250 -1.37 -16.35 -1.00
CA VAL A 250 -2.08 -15.21 -1.60
C VAL A 250 -1.19 -14.57 -2.65
N LEU A 251 -1.70 -14.42 -3.86
CA LEU A 251 -1.01 -13.82 -5.00
C LEU A 251 -1.80 -12.59 -5.44
N ILE A 252 -1.17 -11.42 -5.44
CA ILE A 252 -1.82 -10.14 -5.71
C ILE A 252 -1.07 -9.39 -6.79
N ASN A 253 -1.80 -8.85 -7.76
CA ASN A 253 -1.22 -8.10 -8.88
C ASN A 253 -0.14 -8.91 -9.63
N CYS A 254 -0.20 -10.25 -9.58
CA CYS A 254 0.81 -11.11 -10.16
C CYS A 254 0.53 -11.35 -11.64
N LYS A 255 1.60 -11.58 -12.42
CA LYS A 255 1.52 -11.88 -13.85
C LYS A 255 2.01 -13.29 -14.13
N PHE A 256 1.25 -14.05 -14.91
CA PHE A 256 1.62 -15.38 -15.40
C PHE A 256 1.84 -15.37 -16.90
N THR A 257 2.98 -15.88 -17.33
CA THR A 257 3.39 -16.05 -18.74
C THR A 257 4.20 -17.33 -18.86
N GLY A 258 4.44 -17.82 -20.08
CA GLY A 258 5.26 -19.01 -20.26
C GLY A 258 5.11 -19.65 -21.63
N ASP A 259 5.59 -20.88 -21.72
CA ASP A 259 5.43 -21.76 -22.87
C ASP A 259 3.96 -22.05 -23.18
N ASP A 260 3.67 -22.40 -24.43
CA ASP A 260 2.30 -22.68 -24.86
C ASP A 260 1.65 -23.82 -24.05
N ASP A 261 0.39 -23.60 -23.68
CA ASP A 261 -0.43 -24.47 -22.85
C ASP A 261 0.09 -24.68 -21.42
N PHE A 262 0.86 -23.73 -20.86
CA PHE A 262 1.21 -23.78 -19.45
C PHE A 262 -0.05 -23.77 -18.56
N LYS A 263 -0.01 -24.51 -17.45
CA LYS A 263 -1.12 -24.63 -16.49
C LYS A 263 -0.85 -23.83 -15.23
N LEU A 264 -1.91 -23.29 -14.63
CA LEU A 264 -1.80 -22.41 -13.46
C LEU A 264 -1.16 -23.10 -12.26
N GLY A 265 -1.79 -24.16 -11.77
CA GLY A 265 -1.36 -24.75 -10.52
C GLY A 265 -2.05 -26.06 -10.21
N ARG A 266 -1.63 -26.68 -9.12
CA ARG A 266 -2.23 -27.92 -8.61
C ARG A 266 -2.02 -28.06 -7.10
N TYR A 267 -2.69 -29.03 -6.49
CA TYR A 267 -2.48 -29.38 -5.09
C TYR A 267 -2.63 -30.90 -4.88
N HIS A 268 -1.94 -31.42 -3.87
CA HIS A 268 -1.97 -32.84 -3.46
C HIS A 268 -2.44 -33.03 -2.01
N ARG A 269 -2.51 -31.93 -1.27
CA ARG A 269 -2.79 -31.80 0.16
C ARG A 269 -3.77 -30.66 0.33
N ASP A 270 -4.36 -30.51 1.51
CA ASP A 270 -5.16 -29.33 1.80
C ASP A 270 -4.38 -28.05 1.49
N ALA A 271 -4.99 -27.18 0.72
CA ALA A 271 -4.40 -25.93 0.26
C ALA A 271 -5.48 -24.84 0.25
N GLN A 272 -5.03 -23.59 0.41
CA GLN A 272 -5.88 -22.42 0.25
C GLN A 272 -5.15 -21.41 -0.63
N PHE A 273 -5.76 -21.07 -1.78
CA PHE A 273 -5.22 -20.13 -2.74
C PHE A 273 -6.14 -18.91 -2.85
N TYR A 274 -5.55 -17.72 -2.86
CA TYR A 274 -6.22 -16.49 -3.27
C TYR A 274 -5.42 -15.85 -4.39
N LEU A 275 -6.02 -15.68 -5.57
CA LEU A 275 -5.46 -14.95 -6.69
C LEU A 275 -6.29 -13.70 -6.92
N ILE A 276 -5.68 -12.54 -6.68
CA ILE A 276 -6.34 -11.24 -6.66
C ILE A 276 -5.67 -10.34 -7.70
N ASN A 277 -6.44 -9.75 -8.61
CA ASN A 277 -5.91 -8.88 -9.68
C ASN A 277 -4.79 -9.53 -10.51
N CYS A 278 -4.78 -10.86 -10.63
CA CYS A 278 -3.74 -11.56 -11.39
C CYS A 278 -4.04 -11.52 -12.89
N SER A 279 -2.98 -11.45 -13.69
CA SER A 279 -3.07 -11.46 -15.15
C SER A 279 -2.43 -12.71 -15.76
N PHE A 280 -3.05 -13.24 -16.82
CA PHE A 280 -2.63 -14.48 -17.48
C PHE A 280 -2.41 -14.26 -18.97
N ALA A 281 -1.32 -14.82 -19.51
CA ALA A 281 -1.01 -14.75 -20.94
C ALA A 281 -2.03 -15.51 -21.81
N ARG A 282 -2.13 -15.10 -23.08
CA ARG A 282 -3.11 -15.64 -24.04
C ARG A 282 -2.96 -17.14 -24.28
N ASN A 283 -1.74 -17.63 -24.28
CA ASN A 283 -1.36 -19.02 -24.56
C ASN A 283 -1.49 -19.95 -23.34
N MET A 284 -2.00 -19.47 -22.20
CA MET A 284 -2.29 -20.30 -21.04
C MET A 284 -3.38 -21.34 -21.36
N ALA A 285 -3.19 -22.59 -20.90
CA ALA A 285 -4.20 -23.64 -21.02
C ALA A 285 -5.46 -23.34 -20.20
N ASP A 286 -6.61 -23.84 -20.66
CA ASP A 286 -7.86 -23.86 -19.87
C ASP A 286 -7.77 -24.92 -18.76
N ALA A 287 -7.03 -24.60 -17.71
CA ALA A 287 -6.80 -25.48 -16.58
C ALA A 287 -6.76 -24.67 -15.27
N ASP A 288 -7.89 -24.71 -14.55
CA ASP A 288 -8.00 -24.26 -13.16
C ASP A 288 -6.96 -24.97 -12.27
N ILE A 289 -6.67 -24.43 -11.09
CA ILE A 289 -5.88 -25.11 -10.07
C ILE A 289 -6.60 -26.39 -9.66
N TYR A 290 -6.02 -27.54 -10.01
CA TYR A 290 -6.67 -28.84 -9.91
C TYR A 290 -6.10 -29.71 -8.77
N LEU A 291 -6.96 -30.55 -8.20
CA LEU A 291 -6.53 -31.60 -7.27
C LEU A 291 -5.91 -32.73 -8.09
N VAL A 292 -4.66 -33.07 -7.80
CA VAL A 292 -4.05 -34.28 -8.34
C VAL A 292 -4.52 -35.47 -7.50
N PRO A 293 -4.84 -36.63 -8.10
CA PRO A 293 -5.16 -37.85 -7.37
C PRO A 293 -4.14 -38.13 -6.27
N THR A 294 -4.61 -38.32 -5.03
CA THR A 294 -3.78 -38.30 -3.84
C THR A 294 -4.30 -39.29 -2.79
N ASN A 295 -3.38 -39.91 -2.06
CA ASN A 295 -3.69 -40.75 -0.90
C ASN A 295 -3.76 -39.94 0.40
N ASN A 296 -3.55 -38.61 0.34
CA ASN A 296 -3.66 -37.75 1.50
C ASN A 296 -5.14 -37.53 1.86
N THR A 297 -5.48 -37.59 3.15
CA THR A 297 -6.80 -37.17 3.64
C THR A 297 -6.92 -35.65 3.57
N LEU A 298 -7.92 -35.15 2.85
CA LEU A 298 -8.22 -33.72 2.75
C LEU A 298 -9.34 -33.35 3.73
N LEU A 299 -9.09 -32.36 4.58
CA LEU A 299 -9.96 -31.97 5.69
C LEU A 299 -10.87 -30.78 5.35
N TRP A 300 -10.43 -29.85 4.50
CA TRP A 300 -11.10 -28.54 4.35
C TRP A 300 -11.63 -28.27 2.95
N GLY A 301 -11.71 -29.31 2.11
CA GLY A 301 -12.29 -29.23 0.77
C GLY A 301 -11.54 -28.30 -0.19
N ARG A 302 -12.22 -27.86 -1.25
CA ARG A 302 -11.65 -26.98 -2.27
C ARG A 302 -11.72 -25.51 -1.81
N ARG A 303 -10.56 -24.86 -1.69
CA ARG A 303 -10.43 -23.47 -1.21
C ARG A 303 -9.56 -22.65 -2.15
N ILE A 304 -10.07 -22.43 -3.36
CA ILE A 304 -9.33 -21.78 -4.45
C ILE A 304 -10.17 -20.61 -4.93
N TYR A 305 -9.63 -19.42 -4.73
CA TYR A 305 -10.37 -18.19 -4.87
C TYR A 305 -9.69 -17.24 -5.87
N TYR A 306 -10.51 -16.69 -6.75
CA TYR A 306 -10.17 -15.72 -7.78
C TYR A 306 -10.96 -14.45 -7.54
N TYR A 307 -10.30 -13.31 -7.69
CA TYR A 307 -10.95 -12.01 -7.70
C TYR A 307 -10.28 -11.09 -8.71
N ASN A 308 -11.06 -10.57 -9.64
CA ASN A 308 -10.62 -9.65 -10.69
C ASN A 308 -9.41 -10.19 -11.49
N CYS A 309 -9.40 -11.49 -11.74
CA CYS A 309 -8.41 -12.17 -12.55
C CYS A 309 -8.71 -11.97 -14.03
N LYS A 310 -7.67 -11.74 -14.85
CA LYS A 310 -7.82 -11.40 -16.27
C LYS A 310 -6.87 -12.17 -17.16
N LYS A 311 -7.38 -12.76 -18.23
CA LYS A 311 -6.56 -13.42 -19.25
C LYS A 311 -6.58 -12.63 -20.56
N ASP A 312 -5.40 -12.46 -21.15
CA ASP A 312 -5.31 -11.90 -22.51
C ASP A 312 -6.02 -12.82 -23.52
N GLY A 313 -6.83 -12.23 -24.39
CA GLY A 313 -7.67 -12.95 -25.34
C GLY A 313 -8.96 -13.54 -24.77
N GLY A 314 -9.33 -13.21 -23.52
CA GLY A 314 -10.60 -13.59 -22.92
C GLY A 314 -10.46 -14.54 -21.72
N ASP A 315 -11.36 -14.38 -20.76
CA ASP A 315 -11.36 -15.10 -19.49
C ASP A 315 -11.98 -16.51 -19.62
N TYR A 316 -11.34 -17.52 -19.03
CA TYR A 316 -11.96 -18.83 -18.81
C TYR A 316 -13.06 -18.76 -17.74
N ALA A 317 -13.96 -19.74 -17.73
CA ALA A 317 -15.10 -19.76 -16.81
C ALA A 317 -14.70 -19.73 -15.33
N TRP A 318 -13.56 -20.33 -14.99
CA TRP A 318 -13.02 -20.41 -13.63
C TRP A 318 -12.29 -19.14 -13.17
N HIS A 319 -12.04 -18.15 -14.03
CA HIS A 319 -11.54 -16.83 -13.61
C HIS A 319 -12.60 -15.94 -12.94
N LYS A 320 -13.87 -16.36 -12.95
CA LYS A 320 -14.95 -15.61 -12.32
C LYS A 320 -14.68 -15.41 -10.83
N ASN A 321 -15.05 -14.22 -10.33
CA ASN A 321 -14.97 -13.92 -8.91
C ASN A 321 -15.73 -14.96 -8.10
N ASN A 322 -15.05 -15.59 -7.14
CA ASN A 322 -15.62 -16.65 -6.31
C ASN A 322 -15.11 -16.60 -4.85
N LEU A 323 -14.73 -15.41 -4.37
CA LEU A 323 -14.36 -15.22 -2.97
C LEU A 323 -15.43 -15.81 -2.02
N PRO A 324 -15.06 -16.32 -0.83
CA PRO A 324 -16.01 -16.78 0.17
C PRO A 324 -17.06 -15.71 0.49
N ALA A 325 -18.30 -16.10 0.74
CA ALA A 325 -19.39 -15.15 0.98
C ALA A 325 -19.12 -14.24 2.19
N GLU A 326 -18.43 -14.77 3.20
CA GLU A 326 -18.00 -14.10 4.42
C GLU A 326 -16.67 -13.31 4.27
N PHE A 327 -16.03 -13.34 3.10
CA PHE A 327 -14.76 -12.66 2.86
C PHE A 327 -14.88 -11.70 1.68
N GLY A 328 -15.05 -10.41 1.99
CA GLY A 328 -15.01 -9.33 1.02
C GLY A 328 -13.58 -8.96 0.66
N ILE A 329 -13.36 -8.48 -0.57
CA ILE A 329 -12.03 -8.01 -0.98
C ILE A 329 -11.45 -6.92 -0.06
N ASN A 330 -12.31 -6.17 0.64
CA ASN A 330 -11.90 -5.13 1.59
C ASN A 330 -11.42 -5.69 2.94
N ASP A 331 -11.67 -6.97 3.23
CA ASP A 331 -11.18 -7.64 4.44
C ASP A 331 -9.73 -8.09 4.30
N TYR A 332 -9.19 -8.06 3.07
CA TYR A 332 -7.79 -8.34 2.80
C TYR A 332 -6.88 -7.23 3.36
N ASN A 333 -5.85 -7.65 4.09
CA ASN A 333 -4.65 -6.88 4.39
C ASN A 333 -3.45 -7.83 4.56
N VAL A 334 -2.23 -7.28 4.53
CA VAL A 334 -1.01 -8.10 4.66
C VAL A 334 -1.00 -8.93 5.95
N PRO A 335 -1.30 -8.38 7.15
CA PRO A 335 -1.42 -9.18 8.38
C PRO A 335 -2.39 -10.36 8.29
N TRP A 336 -3.56 -10.20 7.66
CA TRP A 336 -4.55 -11.27 7.50
C TRP A 336 -4.01 -12.49 6.76
N VAL A 337 -3.07 -12.28 5.82
CA VAL A 337 -2.40 -13.40 5.14
C VAL A 337 -1.71 -14.29 6.15
N TYR A 338 -1.09 -13.71 7.17
CA TYR A 338 -0.31 -14.41 8.19
C TYR A 338 -1.09 -14.65 9.49
N ASP A 339 -2.43 -14.69 9.42
CA ASP A 339 -3.31 -14.82 10.58
C ASP A 339 -2.98 -13.80 11.69
N TYR A 340 -2.60 -12.59 11.29
CA TYR A 340 -2.17 -11.47 12.14
C TYR A 340 -0.95 -11.75 13.03
N GLN A 341 -0.22 -12.84 12.79
CA GLN A 341 1.00 -13.20 13.53
C GLN A 341 2.23 -12.41 13.06
N TRP A 342 2.18 -11.86 11.84
CA TRP A 342 3.29 -11.13 11.26
C TRP A 342 2.82 -10.03 10.30
N ASN A 343 3.55 -8.92 10.30
CA ASN A 343 3.37 -7.82 9.36
C ASN A 343 4.71 -7.46 8.70
N PRO A 344 5.08 -8.12 7.58
CA PRO A 344 6.35 -7.88 6.89
C PRO A 344 6.51 -6.47 6.33
N VAL A 345 5.41 -5.78 6.02
CA VAL A 345 5.43 -4.39 5.56
C VAL A 345 5.46 -3.39 6.72
N GLY A 346 5.18 -3.84 7.95
CA GLY A 346 5.25 -3.01 9.16
C GLY A 346 6.68 -2.58 9.52
N ALA A 347 7.69 -3.36 9.12
CA ALA A 347 9.10 -2.98 9.27
C ALA A 347 9.55 -1.95 8.22
N GLU A 348 8.99 -1.97 7.00
CA GLU A 348 9.22 -0.90 6.01
C GLU A 348 8.65 0.43 6.49
N LEU A 349 7.50 0.41 7.19
CA LEU A 349 6.94 1.58 7.87
C LEU A 349 7.82 2.11 9.03
N LYS A 350 8.73 1.30 9.59
CA LYS A 350 9.68 1.70 10.66
C LYS A 350 11.11 1.95 10.18
N ALA A 351 11.50 1.42 9.01
CA ALA A 351 12.83 1.57 8.42
C ALA A 351 12.89 2.75 7.44
N ALA A 352 11.77 3.12 6.81
CA ALA A 352 11.62 4.42 6.14
C ALA A 352 11.89 5.60 7.10
N ASP A 353 11.66 5.41 8.40
CA ASP A 353 11.98 6.35 9.47
C ASP A 353 13.48 6.42 9.85
N LYS A 354 14.35 5.50 9.36
CA LYS A 354 15.75 5.37 9.85
C LYS A 354 16.85 5.41 8.80
N THR A 355 16.54 5.49 7.50
CA THR A 355 17.58 5.70 6.44
C THR A 355 17.71 7.15 5.97
N ALA A 356 17.24 8.11 6.76
CA ALA A 356 17.42 9.55 6.52
C ALA A 356 18.75 10.12 7.07
N ASP A 357 19.63 9.29 7.63
CA ASP A 357 20.93 9.73 8.12
C ASP A 357 22.09 9.29 7.21
N GLN A 358 22.68 10.32 6.59
CA GLN A 358 23.99 10.40 5.95
C GLN A 358 24.14 9.95 4.49
N ALA A 359 23.71 10.83 3.59
CA ALA A 359 24.57 11.34 2.52
C ALA A 359 24.41 12.87 2.46
N ALA A 360 25.49 13.58 2.77
CA ALA A 360 25.47 15.00 3.11
C ALA A 360 25.47 15.96 1.90
N ALA A 361 24.91 17.14 2.19
CA ALA A 361 25.16 18.44 1.58
C ALA A 361 24.53 18.76 0.21
N SER A 362 23.30 19.30 0.24
CA SER A 362 23.10 20.67 -0.26
C SER A 362 21.77 21.29 0.22
N ARG A 363 21.92 22.43 0.93
CA ARG A 363 20.94 23.51 1.23
C ARG A 363 19.76 23.21 2.18
N ASN A 364 19.96 23.68 3.42
CA ASN A 364 18.94 23.95 4.44
C ASN A 364 17.76 24.78 3.90
N ILE A 365 16.59 24.15 3.81
CA ILE A 365 15.29 24.79 4.10
C ILE A 365 14.50 23.78 4.93
N GLN A 366 14.49 23.94 6.26
CA GLN A 366 13.67 23.10 7.14
C GLN A 366 12.22 23.59 7.04
N ASP A 367 11.40 22.92 6.24
CA ASP A 367 9.96 23.20 6.15
C ASP A 367 9.27 22.67 7.42
N THR A 368 9.19 23.50 8.45
CA THR A 368 8.63 23.13 9.76
C THR A 368 7.17 22.70 9.71
N VAL A 369 6.43 23.16 8.70
CA VAL A 369 5.05 22.72 8.47
C VAL A 369 5.03 21.30 7.92
N ALA A 370 5.89 20.97 6.95
CA ALA A 370 6.03 19.62 6.43
C ALA A 370 6.51 18.64 7.51
N GLU A 371 7.48 19.04 8.35
CA GLU A 371 7.94 18.24 9.49
C GLU A 371 6.79 17.94 10.46
N ASN A 372 5.99 18.94 10.80
CA ASN A 372 4.81 18.73 11.62
C ASN A 372 3.83 17.78 10.93
N MET A 373 3.57 17.91 9.64
CA MET A 373 2.69 16.98 8.91
C MET A 373 3.16 15.53 9.01
N LEU A 374 4.46 15.24 8.95
CA LEU A 374 4.97 13.88 9.15
C LEU A 374 4.56 13.31 10.52
N LEU A 375 4.69 14.11 11.58
CA LEU A 375 4.37 13.71 12.96
C LEU A 375 2.88 13.39 13.17
N TYR A 376 1.98 14.02 12.41
CA TYR A 376 0.53 13.79 12.52
C TYR A 376 0.04 12.62 11.68
N GLN A 377 0.83 12.08 10.75
CA GLN A 377 0.37 11.01 9.86
C GLN A 377 0.12 9.71 10.65
N ARG A 378 -1.06 9.11 10.46
CA ARG A 378 -1.41 7.82 11.06
C ARG A 378 -0.72 6.67 10.34
N SER A 379 -0.63 5.50 10.96
CA SER A 379 0.01 4.34 10.32
C SER A 379 -0.73 3.84 9.06
N ASN A 380 -2.04 4.09 8.95
CA ASN A 380 -2.81 3.81 7.73
C ASN A 380 -2.56 4.82 6.58
N GLY A 381 -1.74 5.85 6.80
CA GLY A 381 -1.36 6.86 5.81
C GLY A 381 -2.22 8.13 5.81
N GLY A 382 -3.37 8.15 6.48
CA GLY A 382 -4.24 9.33 6.56
C GLY A 382 -3.82 10.32 7.66
N TRP A 383 -4.48 11.48 7.66
CA TRP A 383 -4.32 12.51 8.68
C TRP A 383 -5.62 12.78 9.43
N PRO A 384 -5.53 13.09 10.72
CA PRO A 384 -6.67 13.57 11.48
C PRO A 384 -6.95 15.05 11.18
N LYS A 385 -8.20 15.47 11.35
CA LYS A 385 -8.55 16.91 11.39
C LYS A 385 -8.33 17.54 12.76
N HIS A 386 -8.31 16.72 13.82
CA HIS A 386 -8.14 17.18 15.20
C HIS A 386 -7.00 16.46 15.92
N PHE A 387 -6.37 17.14 16.88
CA PHE A 387 -5.48 16.56 17.86
C PHE A 387 -5.79 17.16 19.23
N LYS A 388 -5.97 16.31 20.24
CA LYS A 388 -6.40 16.70 21.60
C LYS A 388 -7.64 17.62 21.61
N GLY A 389 -8.61 17.31 20.76
CA GLY A 389 -9.88 18.05 20.66
C GLY A 389 -9.79 19.41 19.94
N GLN A 390 -8.61 19.78 19.41
CA GLN A 390 -8.41 21.02 18.65
C GLN A 390 -8.10 20.74 17.19
N ASN A 391 -8.44 21.67 16.29
CA ASN A 391 -8.04 21.60 14.89
C ASN A 391 -6.52 21.51 14.77
N VAL A 392 -6.03 20.59 13.93
CA VAL A 392 -4.60 20.45 13.68
C VAL A 392 -4.07 21.74 13.03
N ASN A 393 -3.06 22.33 13.66
CA ASN A 393 -2.37 23.50 13.16
C ASN A 393 -0.88 23.19 12.96
N TYR A 394 -0.49 22.88 11.72
CA TYR A 394 0.89 22.54 11.37
C TYR A 394 1.88 23.71 11.51
N LYS A 395 1.41 24.95 11.70
CA LYS A 395 2.29 26.09 11.99
C LYS A 395 2.56 26.28 13.48
N LYS A 396 1.88 25.50 14.35
CA LYS A 396 2.06 25.58 15.79
C LYS A 396 3.44 25.05 16.17
N GLN A 397 4.12 25.75 17.07
CA GLN A 397 5.24 25.19 17.80
C GLN A 397 4.71 24.22 18.85
N LEU A 398 5.04 22.93 18.69
CA LEU A 398 4.58 21.87 19.58
C LEU A 398 5.26 21.98 20.93
N THR A 399 4.52 21.73 22.01
CA THR A 399 5.13 21.56 23.34
C THR A 399 5.91 20.24 23.40
N ASP A 400 6.82 20.10 24.37
CA ASP A 400 7.59 18.85 24.54
C ASP A 400 6.68 17.63 24.75
N ASP A 401 5.57 17.79 25.47
CA ASP A 401 4.56 16.75 25.66
C ASP A 401 3.84 16.38 24.36
N GLU A 402 3.44 17.37 23.56
CA GLU A 402 2.80 17.15 22.26
C GLU A 402 3.76 16.46 21.28
N LEU A 403 4.99 16.94 21.21
CA LEU A 403 6.03 16.36 20.39
C LEU A 403 6.35 14.92 20.82
N GLY A 404 6.48 14.69 22.13
CA GLY A 404 6.73 13.38 22.71
C GLY A 404 5.59 12.39 22.45
N GLU A 405 4.34 12.85 22.41
CA GLU A 405 3.19 12.02 22.04
C GLU A 405 3.17 11.70 20.55
N LEU A 406 3.33 12.71 19.69
CA LEU A 406 3.31 12.50 18.23
C LEU A 406 4.46 11.60 17.77
N LYS A 407 5.65 11.72 18.36
CA LYS A 407 6.83 10.88 18.05
C LYS A 407 6.65 9.40 18.42
N LYS A 408 5.72 9.04 19.30
CA LYS A 408 5.42 7.63 19.58
C LYS A 408 4.75 6.94 18.38
N GLY A 409 4.24 7.73 17.43
CA GLY A 409 3.44 7.26 16.32
C GLY A 409 2.04 6.84 16.77
N PHE A 410 1.13 6.78 15.81
CA PHE A 410 -0.26 6.37 16.05
C PHE A 410 -0.56 5.08 15.29
N ALA A 411 -1.37 4.22 15.91
CA ALA A 411 -2.01 3.08 15.24
C ALA A 411 -2.86 3.57 14.05
N GLU A 412 -3.56 2.68 13.34
CA GLU A 412 -4.27 3.06 12.11
C GLU A 412 -5.16 4.29 12.30
N GLY A 413 -5.64 4.54 13.53
CA GLY A 413 -6.24 5.82 13.90
C GLY A 413 -7.62 5.94 13.29
N ILE A 414 -8.65 5.65 14.08
CA ILE A 414 -10.06 5.83 13.68
C ILE A 414 -10.41 7.30 13.39
N ASP A 415 -9.48 8.22 13.66
CA ASP A 415 -9.61 9.66 13.48
C ASP A 415 -9.04 10.18 12.15
N ALA A 416 -8.38 9.34 11.35
CA ALA A 416 -7.96 9.68 10.00
C ALA A 416 -9.17 9.95 9.09
N THR A 417 -9.13 11.05 8.33
CA THR A 417 -10.31 11.56 7.62
C THR A 417 -9.95 12.36 6.38
N ILE A 418 -10.94 12.52 5.50
CA ILE A 418 -10.94 13.45 4.37
C ILE A 418 -11.77 14.71 4.64
N ASP A 419 -12.38 14.80 5.82
CA ASP A 419 -13.17 15.94 6.27
C ASP A 419 -12.29 17.19 6.47
N ASN A 420 -12.85 18.38 6.22
CA ASN A 420 -12.11 19.66 6.30
C ASN A 420 -10.78 19.68 5.52
N SER A 421 -10.72 18.98 4.38
CA SER A 421 -9.51 18.82 3.55
C SER A 421 -8.36 18.08 4.23
N ALA A 422 -8.58 17.42 5.37
CA ALA A 422 -7.58 16.53 5.96
C ALA A 422 -7.19 15.43 4.96
N THR A 423 -5.98 14.92 5.11
CA THR A 423 -5.28 14.01 4.20
C THR A 423 -4.96 14.62 2.83
N THR A 424 -5.93 15.21 2.14
CA THR A 424 -5.77 15.76 0.78
C THR A 424 -4.89 17.02 0.75
N LYS A 425 -5.00 17.90 1.74
CA LYS A 425 -4.16 19.09 1.90
C LYS A 425 -2.71 18.70 2.20
N GLU A 426 -2.52 17.72 3.08
CA GLU A 426 -1.22 17.23 3.52
C GLU A 426 -0.47 16.57 2.35
N ILE A 427 -1.14 15.72 1.56
CA ILE A 427 -0.56 15.13 0.34
C ILE A 427 -0.02 16.23 -0.59
N ARG A 428 -0.82 17.28 -0.85
CA ARG A 428 -0.42 18.40 -1.70
C ARG A 428 0.76 19.18 -1.16
N TYR A 429 0.70 19.49 0.13
CA TYR A 429 1.77 20.25 0.78
C TYR A 429 3.08 19.47 0.76
N LEU A 430 3.04 18.18 1.08
CA LEU A 430 4.22 17.32 1.15
C LEU A 430 4.83 17.04 -0.22
N ALA A 431 4.02 16.86 -1.27
CA ALA A 431 4.52 16.77 -2.65
C ALA A 431 5.29 18.04 -3.05
N LYS A 432 4.73 19.22 -2.75
CA LYS A 432 5.39 20.51 -2.98
C LYS A 432 6.65 20.69 -2.13
N ALA A 433 6.60 20.30 -0.86
CA ALA A 433 7.73 20.38 0.05
C ALA A 433 8.89 19.51 -0.47
N TYR A 434 8.62 18.27 -0.87
CA TYR A 434 9.61 17.39 -1.50
C TYR A 434 10.25 18.04 -2.73
N LYS A 435 9.45 18.63 -3.62
CA LYS A 435 9.97 19.31 -4.81
C LYS A 435 10.89 20.49 -4.48
N SER A 436 10.65 21.14 -3.35
CA SER A 436 11.40 22.31 -2.89
C SER A 436 12.67 21.92 -2.11
N THR A 437 12.62 20.83 -1.33
CA THR A 437 13.70 20.44 -0.39
C THR A 437 14.51 19.24 -0.84
N GLY A 438 13.96 18.37 -1.68
CA GLY A 438 14.52 17.06 -2.03
C GLY A 438 14.38 16.01 -0.93
N ASP A 439 13.71 16.31 0.19
CA ASP A 439 13.58 15.38 1.32
C ASP A 439 12.55 14.28 1.04
N LYS A 440 13.06 13.05 0.83
CA LYS A 440 12.25 11.90 0.45
C LYS A 440 11.18 11.53 1.48
N ARG A 441 11.34 11.88 2.76
CA ARG A 441 10.32 11.61 3.79
C ARG A 441 9.00 12.28 3.45
N PHE A 442 9.02 13.48 2.87
CA PHE A 442 7.81 14.18 2.44
C PHE A 442 7.15 13.47 1.26
N LEU A 443 7.93 12.97 0.29
CA LEU A 443 7.40 12.19 -0.82
C LEU A 443 6.74 10.89 -0.33
N GLU A 444 7.44 10.15 0.53
CA GLU A 444 6.96 8.89 1.10
C GLU A 444 5.67 9.09 1.90
N ALA A 445 5.59 10.15 2.70
CA ALA A 445 4.38 10.50 3.43
C ALA A 445 3.22 10.87 2.48
N ALA A 446 3.47 11.67 1.44
CA ALA A 446 2.47 11.99 0.43
C ALA A 446 1.94 10.73 -0.29
N GLN A 447 2.84 9.80 -0.65
CA GLN A 447 2.50 8.51 -1.25
C GLN A 447 1.64 7.65 -0.33
N ARG A 448 2.00 7.54 0.96
CA ARG A 448 1.17 6.86 1.97
C ARG A 448 -0.21 7.49 2.13
N GLY A 449 -0.31 8.81 1.98
CA GLY A 449 -1.59 9.51 1.91
C GLY A 449 -2.43 9.10 0.70
N ILE A 450 -1.81 8.95 -0.47
CA ILE A 450 -2.49 8.48 -1.67
C ILE A 450 -2.94 7.02 -1.50
N ASP A 451 -2.10 6.16 -0.91
CA ASP A 451 -2.48 4.78 -0.58
C ASP A 451 -3.69 4.74 0.36
N TYR A 452 -3.73 5.61 1.37
CA TYR A 452 -4.90 5.76 2.24
C TYR A 452 -6.17 6.10 1.43
N LEU A 453 -6.08 7.07 0.52
CA LEU A 453 -7.21 7.46 -0.33
C LEU A 453 -7.66 6.29 -1.22
N LEU A 454 -6.73 5.57 -1.85
CA LEU A 454 -7.04 4.43 -2.70
C LEU A 454 -7.67 3.28 -1.90
N LYS A 455 -7.16 3.01 -0.69
CA LYS A 455 -7.67 1.96 0.21
C LYS A 455 -9.05 2.28 0.78
N ALA A 456 -9.34 3.55 1.04
CA ALA A 456 -10.62 4.00 1.58
C ALA A 456 -11.77 3.98 0.55
N GLN A 457 -11.48 3.87 -0.76
CA GLN A 457 -12.51 3.92 -1.79
C GLN A 457 -13.42 2.69 -1.74
N TYR A 458 -14.73 2.92 -1.74
CA TYR A 458 -15.71 1.84 -1.88
C TYR A 458 -15.71 1.26 -3.30
N ALA A 459 -16.18 0.01 -3.44
CA ALA A 459 -16.29 -0.66 -4.73
C ALA A 459 -17.22 0.08 -5.73
N ASN A 460 -18.21 0.84 -5.22
CA ASN A 460 -19.09 1.68 -6.04
C ASN A 460 -18.46 3.03 -6.43
N GLY A 461 -17.24 3.31 -5.98
CA GLY A 461 -16.45 4.48 -6.34
C GLY A 461 -16.55 5.66 -5.37
N GLY A 462 -17.41 5.60 -4.36
CA GLY A 462 -17.53 6.65 -3.34
C GLY A 462 -16.46 6.55 -2.25
N TRP A 463 -16.38 7.57 -1.39
CA TRP A 463 -15.47 7.60 -0.24
C TRP A 463 -16.20 7.88 1.06
N PRO A 464 -15.87 7.18 2.16
CA PRO A 464 -16.32 7.54 3.49
C PRO A 464 -15.67 8.84 3.96
N GLN A 465 -16.30 9.51 4.93
CA GLN A 465 -15.71 10.68 5.57
C GLN A 465 -14.48 10.31 6.42
N PHE A 466 -14.52 9.17 7.10
CA PHE A 466 -13.42 8.63 7.91
C PHE A 466 -13.09 7.20 7.46
N TYR A 467 -11.83 6.80 7.64
CA TYR A 467 -11.40 5.44 7.39
C TYR A 467 -10.26 5.08 8.35
N PRO A 468 -10.32 3.94 9.07
CA PRO A 468 -11.31 2.85 8.96
C PRO A 468 -12.57 3.02 9.84
N ASP A 469 -12.86 4.22 10.36
CA ASP A 469 -14.07 4.45 11.17
C ASP A 469 -15.33 4.52 10.31
N PHE A 470 -16.14 3.47 10.39
CA PHE A 470 -17.41 3.37 9.69
C PHE A 470 -18.64 3.66 10.56
N SER A 471 -18.45 4.27 11.74
CA SER A 471 -19.57 4.57 12.64
C SER A 471 -20.47 5.69 12.11
N SER A 472 -21.79 5.55 12.32
CA SER A 472 -22.77 6.59 12.00
C SER A 472 -22.66 7.09 10.55
N TYR A 473 -22.83 8.40 10.33
CA TYR A 473 -22.73 9.04 9.00
C TYR A 473 -21.31 9.03 8.42
N ARG A 474 -20.28 8.67 9.20
CA ARG A 474 -18.88 8.70 8.75
C ARG A 474 -18.58 7.67 7.66
N SER A 475 -19.36 6.59 7.62
CA SER A 475 -19.29 5.56 6.58
C SER A 475 -19.99 5.94 5.27
N GLN A 476 -20.70 7.06 5.23
CA GLN A 476 -21.46 7.42 4.03
C GLN A 476 -20.55 8.01 2.95
N ILE A 477 -20.98 7.91 1.69
CA ILE A 477 -20.31 8.59 0.58
C ILE A 477 -20.45 10.08 0.81
N THR A 478 -19.32 10.76 1.04
CA THR A 478 -19.34 12.10 1.61
C THR A 478 -18.82 13.14 0.62
N TYR A 479 -19.74 13.96 0.08
CA TYR A 479 -19.40 15.17 -0.66
C TYR A 479 -19.25 16.39 0.25
N ASN A 480 -19.86 16.37 1.44
CA ASN A 480 -19.83 17.44 2.42
C ASN A 480 -18.43 18.06 2.60
N ASP A 481 -18.38 19.39 2.59
CA ASP A 481 -17.15 20.19 2.66
C ASP A 481 -16.10 19.79 1.60
N ASN A 482 -16.58 19.43 0.41
CA ASN A 482 -15.80 18.88 -0.72
C ASN A 482 -14.97 17.64 -0.39
N ALA A 483 -15.29 16.85 0.65
CA ALA A 483 -14.45 15.75 1.10
C ALA A 483 -14.04 14.79 -0.05
N MET A 484 -15.00 14.12 -0.69
CA MET A 484 -14.74 13.26 -1.85
C MET A 484 -14.18 14.01 -3.05
N ILE A 485 -14.57 15.28 -3.27
CA ILE A 485 -14.09 16.07 -4.41
C ILE A 485 -12.60 16.43 -4.26
N ASN A 486 -12.13 16.71 -3.05
CA ASN A 486 -10.72 16.95 -2.78
C ASN A 486 -9.88 15.69 -3.01
N VAL A 487 -10.41 14.52 -2.63
CA VAL A 487 -9.79 13.22 -2.96
C VAL A 487 -9.65 13.06 -4.46
N LEU A 488 -10.75 13.22 -5.19
CA LEU A 488 -10.75 13.10 -6.64
C LEU A 488 -9.81 14.09 -7.32
N ASN A 489 -9.74 15.33 -6.83
CA ASN A 489 -8.79 16.31 -7.34
C ASN A 489 -7.34 15.89 -7.11
N VAL A 490 -6.99 15.33 -5.95
CA VAL A 490 -5.64 14.82 -5.68
C VAL A 490 -5.29 13.67 -6.64
N LEU A 491 -6.16 12.67 -6.74
CA LEU A 491 -5.92 11.50 -7.60
C LEU A 491 -5.85 11.90 -9.08
N PHE A 492 -6.72 12.81 -9.53
CA PHE A 492 -6.68 13.36 -10.89
C PHE A 492 -5.36 14.10 -11.14
N ASP A 493 -4.88 14.89 -10.18
CA ASP A 493 -3.62 15.60 -10.33
C ASP A 493 -2.42 14.66 -10.40
N VAL A 494 -2.46 13.51 -9.72
CA VAL A 494 -1.45 12.45 -9.89
C VAL A 494 -1.47 11.88 -11.30
N VAL A 495 -2.65 11.56 -11.84
CA VAL A 495 -2.80 11.02 -13.20
C VAL A 495 -2.23 11.97 -14.25
N TYR A 496 -2.58 13.25 -14.15
CA TYR A 496 -2.22 14.27 -15.14
C TYR A 496 -0.99 15.11 -14.76
N LYS A 497 -0.32 14.76 -13.66
CA LYS A 497 0.89 15.41 -13.15
C LYS A 497 0.72 16.92 -12.92
N TYR A 498 -0.42 17.33 -12.37
CA TYR A 498 -0.72 18.72 -12.03
C TYR A 498 -0.31 19.07 -10.60
N GLY A 499 -0.13 20.36 -10.30
CA GLY A 499 -0.02 20.86 -8.92
C GLY A 499 1.05 20.15 -8.07
N ASP A 500 2.26 20.03 -8.61
CA ASP A 500 3.42 19.36 -8.03
C ASP A 500 3.30 17.83 -7.85
N MET A 501 2.23 17.22 -8.35
CA MET A 501 2.04 15.76 -8.30
C MET A 501 2.88 14.99 -9.32
N ASP A 502 3.66 15.67 -10.16
CA ASP A 502 4.64 15.04 -11.05
C ASP A 502 5.70 14.22 -10.30
N VAL A 503 5.90 14.54 -9.01
CA VAL A 503 6.81 13.82 -8.11
C VAL A 503 6.26 12.49 -7.63
N ILE A 504 4.95 12.28 -7.69
CA ILE A 504 4.32 11.01 -7.34
C ILE A 504 4.63 10.03 -8.46
N GLY A 505 5.37 8.95 -8.12
CA GLY A 505 5.92 8.02 -9.10
C GLY A 505 4.89 7.45 -10.07
N ALA A 506 5.33 7.17 -11.30
CA ALA A 506 4.45 6.74 -12.39
C ALA A 506 3.60 5.48 -12.07
N SER A 507 4.07 4.62 -11.16
CA SER A 507 3.34 3.43 -10.69
C SER A 507 2.02 3.73 -9.98
N TYR A 508 1.81 4.97 -9.51
CA TYR A 508 0.54 5.41 -8.92
C TYR A 508 -0.49 5.86 -9.95
N ALA A 509 -0.05 6.25 -11.17
CA ALA A 509 -0.94 6.82 -12.17
C ALA A 509 -2.07 5.84 -12.53
N ASP A 510 -1.75 4.57 -12.82
CA ASP A 510 -2.76 3.57 -13.21
C ASP A 510 -3.77 3.29 -12.09
N LYS A 511 -3.31 3.20 -10.84
CA LYS A 511 -4.18 3.04 -9.67
C LYS A 511 -5.11 4.24 -9.50
N CYS A 512 -4.60 5.45 -9.72
CA CYS A 512 -5.37 6.67 -9.61
C CYS A 512 -6.36 6.82 -10.78
N VAL A 513 -6.04 6.36 -11.99
CA VAL A 513 -6.96 6.35 -13.14
C VAL A 513 -8.20 5.54 -12.79
N ASP A 514 -8.03 4.29 -12.36
CA ASP A 514 -9.14 3.42 -11.99
C ASP A 514 -10.01 4.03 -10.88
N ALA A 515 -9.37 4.57 -9.83
CA ALA A 515 -10.08 5.21 -8.73
C ALA A 515 -10.87 6.46 -9.18
N VAL A 516 -10.29 7.31 -10.03
CA VAL A 516 -10.95 8.49 -10.59
C VAL A 516 -12.15 8.08 -11.45
N VAL A 517 -12.00 7.07 -12.31
CA VAL A 517 -13.09 6.56 -13.16
C VAL A 517 -14.26 6.08 -12.31
N ARG A 518 -14.00 5.25 -11.29
CA ARG A 518 -15.04 4.80 -10.37
C ARG A 518 -15.70 5.96 -9.61
N GLY A 519 -14.91 6.95 -9.19
CA GLY A 519 -15.43 8.13 -8.51
C GLY A 519 -16.35 8.99 -9.39
N VAL A 520 -16.02 9.17 -10.67
CA VAL A 520 -16.90 9.81 -11.66
C VAL A 520 -18.18 8.99 -11.84
N GLN A 521 -18.08 7.67 -11.95
CA GLN A 521 -19.28 6.82 -12.04
C GLN A 521 -20.17 6.93 -10.80
N CYS A 522 -19.58 7.02 -9.60
CA CYS A 522 -20.31 7.27 -8.36
C CYS A 522 -21.06 8.60 -8.45
N ILE A 523 -20.39 9.69 -8.85
CA ILE A 523 -21.01 11.01 -9.04
C ILE A 523 -22.21 10.94 -9.99
N LEU A 524 -22.06 10.29 -11.14
CA LEU A 524 -23.16 10.19 -12.11
C LEU A 524 -24.34 9.37 -11.56
N LYS A 525 -24.08 8.32 -10.79
CA LYS A 525 -25.13 7.46 -10.18
C LYS A 525 -25.85 8.14 -9.02
N THR A 526 -25.17 9.02 -8.30
CA THR A 526 -25.75 9.73 -7.15
C THR A 526 -26.44 11.03 -7.55
N GLN A 527 -26.28 11.53 -8.79
CA GLN A 527 -26.98 12.73 -9.23
C GLN A 527 -28.50 12.53 -9.15
N LEU A 528 -29.16 13.42 -8.41
CA LEU A 528 -30.57 13.26 -8.12
C LEU A 528 -31.42 13.62 -9.33
N LYS A 529 -32.60 13.00 -9.37
CA LYS A 529 -33.61 13.28 -10.38
C LYS A 529 -34.87 13.80 -9.69
N GLN A 530 -35.40 14.89 -10.21
CA GLN A 530 -36.70 15.41 -9.82
C GLN A 530 -37.62 15.34 -11.03
N ASN A 531 -38.73 14.60 -10.91
CA ASN A 531 -39.67 14.34 -12.00
C ASN A 531 -38.96 13.81 -13.28
N GLY A 532 -37.98 12.92 -13.09
CA GLY A 532 -37.20 12.31 -14.17
C GLY A 532 -36.07 13.19 -14.73
N GLN A 533 -35.99 14.47 -14.37
CA GLN A 533 -34.93 15.38 -14.81
C GLN A 533 -33.76 15.39 -13.82
N LEU A 534 -32.54 15.29 -14.32
CA LEU A 534 -31.33 15.42 -13.49
C LEU A 534 -31.28 16.82 -12.84
N THR A 535 -30.77 16.88 -11.62
CA THR A 535 -30.60 18.12 -10.86
C THR A 535 -29.16 18.23 -10.36
N ALA A 536 -28.96 18.16 -9.05
CA ALA A 536 -27.69 18.31 -8.36
C ALA A 536 -27.49 17.11 -7.40
N TRP A 537 -26.70 17.29 -6.35
CA TRP A 537 -26.34 16.23 -5.42
C TRP A 537 -26.65 16.56 -3.97
N CYS A 538 -26.91 15.54 -3.17
CA CYS A 538 -26.89 15.61 -1.71
C CYS A 538 -25.46 15.75 -1.19
N ALA A 539 -25.32 16.29 0.02
CA ALA A 539 -24.02 16.38 0.69
C ALA A 539 -23.48 14.99 1.09
N GLN A 540 -24.36 13.99 1.27
CA GLN A 540 -23.97 12.62 1.56
C GLN A 540 -24.99 11.59 1.04
N TYR A 541 -24.48 10.39 0.77
CA TYR A 541 -25.26 9.28 0.25
C TYR A 541 -24.94 7.98 0.97
N ASN A 542 -25.95 7.14 1.12
CA ASN A 542 -25.79 5.81 1.68
C ASN A 542 -24.76 5.01 0.87
N ALA A 543 -23.70 4.51 1.53
CA ALA A 543 -22.60 3.84 0.84
C ALA A 543 -22.98 2.51 0.19
N LYS A 544 -24.13 1.92 0.50
CA LYS A 544 -24.62 0.68 -0.10
C LYS A 544 -25.68 0.95 -1.16
N THR A 545 -26.68 1.77 -0.84
CA THR A 545 -27.85 1.97 -1.70
C THR A 545 -27.72 3.13 -2.68
N LEU A 546 -26.75 4.03 -2.47
CA LEU A 546 -26.59 5.30 -3.19
C LEU A 546 -27.78 6.26 -3.05
N ALA A 547 -28.67 6.03 -2.08
CA ALA A 547 -29.74 6.97 -1.76
C ALA A 547 -29.19 8.18 -0.96
N PRO A 548 -29.75 9.39 -1.12
CA PRO A 548 -29.44 10.52 -0.24
C PRO A 548 -29.64 10.14 1.22
N GLU A 549 -28.72 10.58 2.07
CA GLU A 549 -28.75 10.27 3.50
C GLU A 549 -28.57 11.55 4.32
N MET A 550 -28.98 11.54 5.59
CA MET A 550 -28.64 12.63 6.52
C MET A 550 -27.24 12.45 7.13
N ALA A 551 -26.60 13.54 7.53
CA ALA A 551 -25.34 13.51 8.28
C ALA A 551 -25.59 13.87 9.76
N ARG A 552 -25.25 15.09 10.16
CA ARG A 552 -25.60 15.61 11.49
C ARG A 552 -27.10 15.90 11.54
N LYS A 553 -27.64 16.07 12.76
CA LYS A 553 -29.06 16.37 13.01
C LYS A 553 -29.65 17.51 12.16
N PHE A 554 -28.81 18.48 11.79
CA PHE A 554 -29.19 19.66 11.00
C PHE A 554 -28.79 19.55 9.51
N GLU A 555 -28.36 18.38 9.04
CA GLU A 555 -27.92 18.12 7.66
C GLU A 555 -28.75 16.98 7.07
N LEU A 556 -30.02 17.28 6.82
CA LEU A 556 -31.00 16.30 6.32
C LEU A 556 -30.70 15.93 4.85
N ALA A 557 -31.19 14.76 4.43
CA ALA A 557 -31.13 14.34 3.03
C ALA A 557 -31.80 15.38 2.13
N SER A 558 -31.04 15.95 1.20
CA SER A 558 -31.44 17.16 0.45
C SER A 558 -30.65 17.32 -0.83
N LEU A 559 -31.06 18.25 -1.70
CA LEU A 559 -30.18 18.79 -2.73
C LEU A 559 -29.29 19.86 -2.11
N SER A 560 -27.98 19.75 -2.30
CA SER A 560 -27.01 20.69 -1.73
C SER A 560 -26.60 21.76 -2.74
N GLY A 561 -26.86 23.02 -2.41
CA GLY A 561 -26.40 24.17 -3.20
C GLY A 561 -24.90 24.44 -3.09
N MET A 562 -24.28 24.05 -1.97
CA MET A 562 -22.84 24.26 -1.74
C MET A 562 -22.00 23.13 -2.35
N GLU A 563 -22.28 21.88 -1.97
CA GLU A 563 -21.39 20.76 -2.31
C GLU A 563 -21.43 20.40 -3.79
N SER A 564 -22.58 20.63 -4.44
CA SER A 564 -22.75 20.39 -5.88
C SER A 564 -21.82 21.24 -6.75
N VAL A 565 -21.37 22.41 -6.27
CA VAL A 565 -20.47 23.29 -7.03
C VAL A 565 -19.11 22.63 -7.25
N GLY A 566 -18.57 21.98 -6.22
CA GLY A 566 -17.29 21.28 -6.31
C GLY A 566 -17.37 20.07 -7.26
N ILE A 567 -18.49 19.36 -7.23
CA ILE A 567 -18.76 18.23 -8.13
C ILE A 567 -18.75 18.69 -9.59
N VAL A 568 -19.50 19.75 -9.92
CA VAL A 568 -19.55 20.30 -11.28
C VAL A 568 -18.17 20.77 -11.74
N ARG A 569 -17.45 21.50 -10.87
CA ARG A 569 -16.07 21.94 -11.15
C ARG A 569 -15.15 20.77 -11.46
N PHE A 570 -15.22 19.69 -10.69
CA PHE A 570 -14.43 18.49 -10.94
C PHE A 570 -14.76 17.84 -12.28
N LEU A 571 -16.05 17.64 -12.58
CA LEU A 571 -16.48 17.06 -13.86
C LEU A 571 -16.04 17.91 -15.06
N MET A 572 -16.05 19.24 -14.93
CA MET A 572 -15.57 20.18 -15.96
C MET A 572 -14.06 20.11 -16.21
N ARG A 573 -13.28 19.47 -15.32
CA ARG A 573 -11.83 19.25 -15.54
C ARG A 573 -11.54 18.20 -16.60
N ILE A 574 -12.50 17.31 -16.88
CA ILE A 574 -12.33 16.20 -17.82
C ILE A 574 -12.29 16.78 -19.23
N GLU A 575 -11.16 16.63 -19.94
CA GLU A 575 -10.95 17.30 -21.23
C GLU A 575 -11.83 16.77 -22.35
N LYS A 576 -12.15 15.47 -22.32
CA LYS A 576 -13.02 14.77 -23.26
C LYS A 576 -14.17 14.11 -22.49
N PRO A 577 -15.11 14.90 -21.95
CA PRO A 577 -16.18 14.35 -21.13
C PRO A 577 -17.14 13.53 -22.00
N SER A 578 -17.65 12.42 -21.44
CA SER A 578 -18.68 11.63 -22.12
C SER A 578 -20.01 12.39 -22.23
N PRO A 579 -20.93 11.98 -23.12
CA PRO A 579 -22.26 12.57 -23.20
C PRO A 579 -22.99 12.62 -21.86
N ASP A 580 -22.85 11.58 -21.03
CA ASP A 580 -23.45 11.52 -19.69
C ASP A 580 -22.87 12.57 -18.74
N ILE A 581 -21.55 12.79 -18.79
CA ILE A 581 -20.89 13.84 -18.00
C ILE A 581 -21.35 15.23 -18.47
N VAL A 582 -21.44 15.44 -19.78
CA VAL A 582 -21.95 16.70 -20.35
C VAL A 582 -23.41 16.94 -19.93
N ALA A 583 -24.25 15.92 -19.99
CA ALA A 583 -25.65 16.00 -19.57
C ALA A 583 -25.76 16.30 -18.06
N SER A 584 -24.94 15.63 -17.25
CA SER A 584 -24.85 15.83 -15.80
C SER A 584 -24.51 17.28 -15.44
N ILE A 585 -23.44 17.84 -16.05
CA ILE A 585 -23.00 19.22 -15.83
C ILE A 585 -24.09 20.22 -16.26
N LYS A 586 -24.68 20.03 -17.45
CA LYS A 586 -25.74 20.91 -17.96
C LYS A 586 -26.98 20.91 -17.07
N ALA A 587 -27.37 19.75 -16.55
CA ALA A 587 -28.51 19.62 -15.66
C ALA A 587 -28.27 20.32 -14.32
N ALA A 588 -27.07 20.18 -13.75
CA ALA A 588 -26.70 20.86 -12.52
C ALA A 588 -26.65 22.39 -12.69
N GLU A 589 -26.11 22.88 -13.81
CA GLU A 589 -26.11 24.30 -14.16
C GLU A 589 -27.54 24.85 -14.28
N ALA A 590 -28.41 24.18 -15.05
CA ALA A 590 -29.82 24.56 -15.16
C ALA A 590 -30.54 24.54 -13.80
N TRP A 591 -30.20 23.58 -12.93
CA TRP A 591 -30.73 23.53 -11.56
C TRP A 591 -30.26 24.72 -10.73
N PHE A 592 -28.98 25.08 -10.77
CA PHE A 592 -28.46 26.25 -10.05
C PHE A 592 -29.12 27.55 -10.52
N GLU A 593 -29.36 27.72 -11.83
CA GLU A 593 -30.12 28.85 -12.37
C GLU A 593 -31.56 28.85 -11.84
N LYS A 594 -32.23 27.69 -11.81
CA LYS A 594 -33.61 27.54 -11.33
C LYS A 594 -33.77 27.93 -9.85
N VAL A 595 -32.82 27.56 -8.99
CA VAL A 595 -32.94 27.75 -7.53
C VAL A 595 -32.19 28.98 -7.00
N LYS A 596 -31.68 29.82 -7.92
CA LYS A 596 -31.00 31.08 -7.63
C LYS A 596 -31.95 32.05 -6.92
N ILE A 597 -31.50 32.58 -5.79
CA ILE A 597 -32.21 33.61 -5.02
C ILE A 597 -31.61 34.96 -5.40
N THR A 598 -32.41 35.90 -5.87
CA THR A 598 -31.96 37.22 -6.33
C THR A 598 -32.44 38.34 -5.40
N GLY A 599 -31.66 39.41 -5.29
CA GLY A 599 -32.05 40.63 -4.56
C GLY A 599 -31.81 40.54 -3.05
N TYR A 600 -31.00 39.59 -2.58
CA TYR A 600 -30.76 39.36 -1.16
C TYR A 600 -29.29 39.05 -0.86
N LYS A 601 -28.87 39.41 0.35
CA LYS A 601 -27.60 39.03 0.97
C LYS A 601 -27.83 38.33 2.30
N TYR A 602 -26.85 37.52 2.73
CA TYR A 602 -26.86 36.84 4.03
C TYR A 602 -25.74 37.43 4.89
N VAL A 603 -26.10 38.17 5.94
CA VAL A 603 -25.17 39.03 6.69
C VAL A 603 -25.29 38.85 8.19
N ASP A 604 -24.17 39.03 8.87
CA ASP A 604 -24.12 39.14 10.32
C ASP A 604 -24.59 40.53 10.76
N ILE A 605 -25.49 40.58 11.74
CA ILE A 605 -25.99 41.80 12.36
C ILE A 605 -25.76 41.76 13.87
N PRO A 606 -25.56 42.92 14.55
CA PRO A 606 -25.58 42.98 16.00
C PRO A 606 -26.93 42.50 16.55
N ALA A 607 -26.90 41.64 17.56
CA ALA A 607 -28.10 41.16 18.26
C ALA A 607 -27.76 40.91 19.73
N PRO A 608 -27.66 41.98 20.55
CA PRO A 608 -27.15 41.88 21.92
C PRO A 608 -28.02 41.03 22.86
N ASN A 609 -29.29 40.81 22.49
CA ASN A 609 -30.22 39.98 23.26
C ASN A 609 -30.15 38.50 22.89
N GLU A 610 -29.42 38.14 21.84
CA GLU A 610 -29.21 36.76 21.43
C GLU A 610 -27.98 36.16 22.14
N PRO A 611 -27.93 34.85 22.41
CA PRO A 611 -26.84 34.22 23.16
C PRO A 611 -25.43 34.45 22.58
N SER A 612 -25.30 34.62 21.25
CA SER A 612 -24.01 34.87 20.60
C SER A 612 -23.64 36.36 20.49
N GLY A 613 -24.52 37.28 20.91
CA GLY A 613 -24.36 38.73 20.74
C GLY A 613 -24.54 39.23 19.29
N ARG A 614 -24.80 38.33 18.34
CA ARG A 614 -25.06 38.62 16.94
C ARG A 614 -26.13 37.68 16.39
N ASP A 615 -26.64 38.02 15.21
CA ASP A 615 -27.48 37.13 14.43
C ASP A 615 -27.04 37.13 12.97
N ARG A 616 -27.48 36.12 12.21
CA ARG A 616 -27.24 36.05 10.77
C ARG A 616 -28.57 35.98 10.03
N VAL A 617 -28.83 36.99 9.21
CA VAL A 617 -30.14 37.21 8.59
C VAL A 617 -30.02 37.44 7.09
N ILE A 618 -31.12 37.22 6.39
CA ILE A 618 -31.27 37.63 5.00
C ILE A 618 -31.72 39.10 4.97
N GLN A 619 -31.07 39.93 4.16
CA GLN A 619 -31.46 41.33 3.93
C GLN A 619 -31.57 41.62 2.43
N PRO A 620 -32.48 42.50 2.00
CA PRO A 620 -32.52 42.96 0.62
C PRO A 620 -31.18 43.60 0.19
N GLU A 621 -30.70 43.24 -0.99
CA GLU A 621 -29.57 43.87 -1.66
C GLU A 621 -29.74 43.70 -3.17
N GLU A 622 -30.02 44.82 -3.86
CA GLU A 622 -30.24 44.81 -5.30
C GLU A 622 -29.00 44.29 -6.05
N GLY A 623 -29.23 43.46 -7.06
CA GLY A 623 -28.15 42.84 -7.85
C GLY A 623 -27.42 41.68 -7.18
N SER A 624 -27.64 41.41 -5.89
CA SER A 624 -27.02 40.27 -5.21
C SER A 624 -27.75 38.95 -5.48
N VAL A 625 -26.98 37.85 -5.46
CA VAL A 625 -27.49 36.49 -5.67
C VAL A 625 -27.03 35.56 -4.55
N LEU A 626 -27.86 34.58 -4.19
CA LEU A 626 -27.60 33.57 -3.18
C LEU A 626 -28.14 32.20 -3.59
N TRP A 627 -27.60 31.17 -2.96
CA TRP A 627 -28.14 29.82 -2.93
C TRP A 627 -28.27 29.37 -1.49
N ALA A 628 -29.33 28.63 -1.18
CA ALA A 628 -29.44 27.93 0.09
C ALA A 628 -28.47 26.75 0.11
N ARG A 629 -28.02 26.34 1.31
CA ARG A 629 -27.16 25.16 1.43
C ARG A 629 -27.94 23.89 1.15
N PHE A 630 -29.21 23.83 1.53
CA PHE A 630 -30.08 22.67 1.40
C PHE A 630 -31.43 23.04 0.80
N TYR A 631 -31.87 22.22 -0.15
CA TYR A 631 -33.15 22.31 -0.83
C TYR A 631 -33.87 20.97 -0.73
N ASP A 632 -35.20 21.01 -0.60
CA ASP A 632 -36.02 19.81 -0.61
C ASP A 632 -35.89 19.07 -1.96
N ILE A 633 -35.74 17.75 -1.91
CA ILE A 633 -35.48 16.90 -3.08
C ILE A 633 -36.65 16.93 -4.08
N ASN A 634 -37.87 17.16 -3.60
CA ASN A 634 -39.09 17.09 -4.41
C ASN A 634 -39.54 18.49 -4.89
N THR A 635 -39.36 19.53 -4.08
CA THR A 635 -39.89 20.88 -4.39
C THR A 635 -38.83 21.88 -4.84
N ASN A 636 -37.54 21.67 -4.51
CA ASN A 636 -36.48 22.69 -4.54
C ASN A 636 -36.75 23.92 -3.66
N GLU A 637 -37.62 23.81 -2.66
CA GLU A 637 -37.73 24.87 -1.67
C GLU A 637 -36.52 24.84 -0.73
N PRO A 638 -35.87 25.98 -0.44
CA PRO A 638 -34.91 26.07 0.64
C PRO A 638 -35.51 25.60 1.96
N PHE A 639 -34.73 24.87 2.77
CA PHE A 639 -35.11 24.57 4.14
C PHE A 639 -33.93 24.65 5.11
N PHE A 640 -34.25 24.73 6.39
CA PHE A 640 -33.31 24.89 7.50
C PHE A 640 -33.58 23.83 8.55
N ALA A 641 -32.59 23.45 9.35
CA ALA A 641 -32.80 22.49 10.42
C ALA A 641 -31.97 22.83 11.66
N GLY A 642 -32.58 22.70 12.83
CA GLY A 642 -31.90 22.85 14.11
C GLY A 642 -31.41 21.51 14.65
N ARG A 643 -31.02 21.51 15.93
CA ARG A 643 -30.69 20.29 16.68
C ARG A 643 -31.88 19.35 16.91
N ASP A 644 -33.10 19.81 16.64
CA ASP A 644 -34.35 19.02 16.68
C ASP A 644 -34.53 18.12 15.43
N SER A 645 -33.68 18.29 14.41
CA SER A 645 -33.76 17.58 13.12
C SER A 645 -35.08 17.79 12.37
N GLN A 646 -35.80 18.88 12.65
CA GLN A 646 -37.04 19.20 11.95
C GLN A 646 -36.79 20.26 10.87
N PRO A 647 -37.27 20.05 9.63
CA PRO A 647 -37.16 21.07 8.60
C PRO A 647 -38.01 22.29 8.97
N LYS A 648 -37.41 23.47 8.82
CA LYS A 648 -38.03 24.79 9.00
C LYS A 648 -37.99 25.55 7.68
N LYS A 649 -38.94 26.45 7.47
CA LYS A 649 -39.08 27.19 6.21
C LYS A 649 -38.13 28.37 6.09
N THR A 650 -37.73 28.94 7.22
CA THR A 650 -36.87 30.13 7.28
C THR A 650 -35.72 29.92 8.24
N VAL A 651 -34.60 30.58 7.98
CA VAL A 651 -33.44 30.54 8.88
C VAL A 651 -33.76 31.16 10.24
N ALA A 652 -34.76 32.02 10.36
CA ALA A 652 -35.16 32.62 11.64
C ALA A 652 -35.78 31.61 12.63
N GLU A 653 -36.31 30.49 12.13
CA GLU A 653 -37.00 29.46 12.93
C GLU A 653 -36.04 28.48 13.63
N ILE A 654 -34.75 28.48 13.31
CA ILE A 654 -33.74 27.64 13.98
C ILE A 654 -33.01 28.44 15.06
N GLU A 655 -32.40 27.76 16.03
CA GLU A 655 -31.69 28.38 17.14
C GLU A 655 -30.54 29.30 16.71
N ASN A 656 -30.36 30.43 17.42
CA ASN A 656 -29.34 31.44 17.12
C ASN A 656 -27.94 30.83 16.92
N GLU A 657 -27.57 29.87 17.75
CA GLU A 657 -26.29 29.13 17.67
C GLU A 657 -26.07 28.46 16.30
N ARG A 658 -27.12 27.92 15.67
CA ARG A 658 -27.06 27.35 14.32
C ARG A 658 -27.14 28.40 13.23
N ARG A 659 -27.87 29.50 13.41
CA ARG A 659 -27.93 30.62 12.44
C ARG A 659 -26.55 31.24 12.23
N VAL A 660 -25.84 31.49 13.34
CA VAL A 660 -24.56 32.22 13.35
C VAL A 660 -23.34 31.32 13.18
N GLY A 661 -23.45 30.04 13.56
CA GLY A 661 -22.36 29.06 13.55
C GLY A 661 -22.27 28.21 12.29
N TYR A 662 -23.25 28.30 11.38
CA TYR A 662 -23.32 27.49 10.18
C TYR A 662 -23.77 28.33 8.97
N ALA A 663 -23.23 28.04 7.79
CA ALA A 663 -23.56 28.77 6.57
C ALA A 663 -24.78 28.13 5.89
N TRP A 664 -25.94 28.77 6.03
CA TRP A 664 -27.20 28.32 5.42
C TRP A 664 -27.46 28.91 4.04
N TYR A 665 -26.82 30.04 3.72
CA TYR A 665 -26.83 30.65 2.40
C TYR A 665 -25.42 31.07 1.99
N GLY A 666 -25.16 31.11 0.69
CA GLY A 666 -23.90 31.57 0.16
C GLY A 666 -23.95 31.88 -1.34
N ARG A 667 -22.89 32.51 -1.84
CA ARG A 667 -22.69 32.87 -3.26
C ARG A 667 -21.96 31.77 -4.04
N TRP A 668 -22.07 30.51 -3.59
CA TRP A 668 -21.16 29.43 -4.00
C TRP A 668 -21.16 29.15 -5.50
N ALA A 669 -22.33 29.16 -6.15
CA ALA A 669 -22.48 28.89 -7.57
C ALA A 669 -22.27 30.11 -8.47
N GLU A 670 -22.16 31.32 -7.92
CA GLU A 670 -22.13 32.55 -8.72
C GLU A 670 -21.00 32.55 -9.75
N LYS A 671 -19.76 32.34 -9.29
CA LYS A 671 -18.59 32.30 -10.18
C LYS A 671 -18.65 31.14 -11.17
N LEU A 672 -19.19 30.00 -10.74
CA LEU A 672 -19.38 28.84 -11.60
C LEU A 672 -20.26 29.19 -12.79
N LEU A 673 -21.39 29.86 -12.55
CA LEU A 673 -22.36 30.23 -13.59
C LEU A 673 -21.89 31.41 -14.44
N ALA A 674 -21.32 32.44 -13.82
CA ALA A 674 -20.94 33.68 -14.50
C ALA A 674 -19.68 33.52 -15.38
N GLU A 675 -18.72 32.70 -14.94
CA GLU A 675 -17.39 32.66 -15.56
C GLU A 675 -16.99 31.25 -16.02
N GLU A 676 -17.03 30.28 -15.11
CA GLU A 676 -16.36 28.98 -15.31
C GLU A 676 -17.11 28.08 -16.30
N TYR A 677 -18.44 27.96 -16.16
CA TYR A 677 -19.27 27.16 -17.06
C TYR A 677 -19.33 27.72 -18.48
N PRO A 678 -19.55 29.04 -18.70
CA PRO A 678 -19.45 29.62 -20.04
C PRO A 678 -18.10 29.38 -20.70
N ALA A 679 -17.00 29.46 -19.95
CA ALA A 679 -15.66 29.17 -20.45
C ALA A 679 -15.50 27.69 -20.85
N TRP A 680 -15.97 26.77 -20.02
CA TRP A 680 -15.97 25.34 -20.32
C TRP A 680 -16.81 25.00 -21.56
N LYS A 681 -18.01 25.57 -21.69
CA LYS A 681 -18.88 25.37 -22.87
C LYS A 681 -18.21 25.85 -24.16
N LYS A 682 -17.49 26.98 -24.10
CA LYS A 682 -16.68 27.48 -25.24
C LYS A 682 -15.54 26.52 -25.58
N LYS A 683 -14.88 25.89 -24.58
CA LYS A 683 -13.85 24.87 -24.79
C LYS A 683 -14.43 23.60 -25.43
N LEU A 684 -15.59 23.15 -24.95
CA LEU A 684 -16.27 21.94 -25.44
C LEU A 684 -16.67 22.06 -26.92
N ASN A 685 -17.11 23.23 -27.38
CA ASN A 685 -17.52 23.43 -28.78
C ASN A 685 -16.35 23.56 -29.78
N LYS A 686 -15.10 23.62 -29.29
CA LYS A 686 -13.89 23.72 -30.13
C LYS A 686 -13.21 22.37 -30.37
N ASN A 687 -13.54 21.37 -29.56
CA ASN A 687 -13.05 20.00 -29.63
C ASN A 687 -14.14 19.11 -30.24
#